data_AF-A0A7L3U6H8-F1
#
_entry.id   AF-A0A7L3U6H8-F1
#
_cell.length_a   1.000
_cell.length_b   1.000
_cell.length_c   1.000
_cell.angle_alpha   90.00
_cell.angle_beta   90.00
_cell.angle_gamma   90.00
#
_symmetry.space_group_name_H-M   'P 1'
#
loop_
_entity.id
_entity.type
_entity.pdbx_description
1 polymer ?
#
loop_
_entity_poly.entity_id
_entity_poly.type
_entity_poly.pdbx_seq_one_letter_code
_entity_poly.pdbx_strand_id
1 'polypeptide(L)'
;MRTYHCFWLLFWAGQPHQSFLTPLSKRTNGFPEKEKVLVLSGNRRRDLHRSKRSWMWNQFFLLEEYTGTDYQYVGKLHSDQDKGDGSLKYILSGDGAGDLFIINENTGDIQATKRLDREEKPVYILRAQAINRRTGRPVEPESEFIIKIHDINDNEPMFTKDVYNASIPEMSDVGTFVVQVTATDADDPTYGNSAKVVYSILQGQPYFSVESETGIIKTALLNMDRENREQYQVVIQAKDMGGQMGGLSGTTTVNITLTDVNDNPPRFPQSTYQFRAPESTPPDSPVGRIKANDADVDENAEIEYSITEGDGYDMFGITTDKDTQEGIITVKKALDFENKSLYILKVEATNTHVDPRFLYLGPFKDTATVRIQVEDVDEPPVFSRPAYIMEVKEDVPINSVIGTVTAQDPDAAKNPVKYSVDRHTDMDRVFNINSGNGSIFTSKPLDRETLLWHNITVIAAEINNPKQSSRVPVFIKVLDVNDNAPEFAMFYETFVCENAKAEQLIQTLSAVDKDDSYSGHQFSFSLAPEAASSSNFTLQDNRDNTAGIFTRKTRYNRHEMSTYFLPVVISDNDYPIQSSTETVTIRVCACDHRGKMLSCNAEALIHPTGLSTGALIAILLCIIILLVTVVLFAALRRQRKKEPLIISKEDIRDNIVSYNDEGGGEEDTQAFDIGTLRNPEAIDDNKLRRDIVPETLFMPRRTAAARDNTDVRDFINQRLKENDTDPTAPPYDSLATYAYEGNGSVAESLSSLESVTTDGDQDYDYLSDWGPRFKKLADMYGTMDSDKDS
;
A
#
# COMPACT_ATOMS: atom_id res chain seq x y z
N MET A 1 -41.25 -0.40 -33.11
CA MET A 1 -41.06 1.05 -32.87
C MET A 1 -39.60 1.36 -33.20
N ARG A 2 -39.23 2.42 -33.95
CA ARG A 2 -39.42 3.87 -33.73
C ARG A 2 -38.67 4.39 -32.49
N THR A 3 -37.79 5.41 -32.56
CA THR A 3 -37.07 6.06 -33.71
C THR A 3 -36.05 7.09 -33.17
N TYR A 4 -34.84 7.16 -33.76
CA TYR A 4 -33.93 8.34 -33.88
C TYR A 4 -33.45 9.08 -32.59
N HIS A 5 -32.31 9.79 -32.53
CA HIS A 5 -31.19 10.09 -33.44
C HIS A 5 -29.90 10.30 -32.57
N CYS A 6 -28.70 10.76 -32.99
CA CYS A 6 -28.29 11.40 -34.25
C CYS A 6 -27.07 10.76 -34.93
N PHE A 7 -25.94 11.50 -35.07
CA PHE A 7 -24.97 11.46 -36.19
C PHE A 7 -23.58 11.98 -35.73
N TRP A 8 -22.43 11.70 -36.38
CA TRP A 8 -22.13 10.72 -37.44
C TRP A 8 -20.61 10.43 -37.57
N LEU A 9 -20.23 9.55 -38.51
CA LEU A 9 -18.87 9.24 -38.97
C LEU A 9 -18.96 8.66 -40.40
N LEU A 10 -18.05 8.99 -41.33
CA LEU A 10 -17.96 8.30 -42.64
C LEU A 10 -16.63 8.51 -43.39
N PHE A 11 -16.13 7.42 -43.98
CA PHE A 11 -15.03 7.35 -44.95
C PHE A 11 -15.59 7.32 -46.39
N TRP A 12 -14.84 7.77 -47.40
CA TRP A 12 -14.90 7.21 -48.77
C TRP A 12 -13.63 7.53 -49.59
N ALA A 13 -13.48 6.92 -50.78
CA ALA A 13 -12.23 6.90 -51.55
C ALA A 13 -12.44 7.19 -53.05
N GLY A 14 -11.37 7.61 -53.76
CA GLY A 14 -11.34 7.72 -55.22
C GLY A 14 -10.25 8.64 -55.79
N GLN A 15 -9.45 8.14 -56.73
CA GLN A 15 -8.45 8.89 -57.54
C GLN A 15 -9.09 9.37 -58.89
N PRO A 16 -8.33 9.92 -59.87
CA PRO A 16 -7.63 11.21 -59.90
C PRO A 16 -7.95 12.03 -61.18
N HIS A 17 -7.41 13.26 -61.35
CA HIS A 17 -6.73 13.67 -62.62
C HIS A 17 -6.03 15.05 -62.56
N GLN A 18 -5.34 15.36 -63.67
CA GLN A 18 -4.29 16.36 -63.90
C GLN A 18 -4.69 17.85 -63.93
N SER A 19 -3.64 18.69 -63.92
CA SER A 19 -3.60 20.14 -64.10
C SER A 19 -3.82 20.65 -65.53
N PHE A 20 -4.15 21.94 -65.67
CA PHE A 20 -3.75 22.78 -66.82
C PHE A 20 -3.67 24.28 -66.45
N LEU A 21 -2.79 25.03 -67.12
CA LEU A 21 -2.69 26.49 -67.04
C LEU A 21 -3.63 27.19 -68.03
N THR A 22 -3.85 28.51 -67.89
CA THR A 22 -3.94 29.56 -68.95
C THR A 22 -4.29 30.95 -68.30
N PRO A 23 -4.34 32.11 -69.00
CA PRO A 23 -3.15 32.96 -69.14
C PRO A 23 -3.41 34.47 -68.87
N LEU A 24 -2.40 35.34 -68.98
CA LEU A 24 -2.64 36.79 -69.02
C LEU A 24 -1.70 37.59 -69.96
N SER A 25 -2.24 37.84 -71.16
CA SER A 25 -2.04 38.96 -72.10
C SER A 25 -0.66 39.59 -72.39
N LYS A 26 -0.35 39.69 -73.68
CA LYS A 26 0.64 40.65 -74.24
C LYS A 26 0.06 42.07 -74.25
N ARG A 27 0.90 43.10 -74.10
CA ARG A 27 0.66 44.41 -74.72
C ARG A 27 1.98 45.06 -75.17
N THR A 28 1.94 45.74 -76.31
CA THR A 28 3.11 46.33 -76.98
C THR A 28 2.99 47.86 -77.12
N ASN A 29 4.09 48.47 -77.57
CA ASN A 29 4.26 49.86 -78.02
C ASN A 29 4.36 50.93 -76.91
N GLY A 30 5.37 51.81 -77.02
CA GLY A 30 5.53 52.94 -76.09
C GLY A 30 6.87 53.68 -76.05
N PHE A 31 7.66 53.75 -77.14
CA PHE A 31 8.73 54.76 -77.21
C PHE A 31 8.12 56.17 -77.27
N PRO A 32 8.79 57.18 -76.71
CA PRO A 32 9.49 58.10 -77.61
C PRO A 32 10.95 58.36 -77.20
N GLU A 33 11.78 58.65 -78.19
CA GLU A 33 13.15 59.11 -77.99
C GLU A 33 13.18 60.51 -77.36
N LYS A 34 14.26 60.79 -76.62
CA LYS A 34 14.83 62.15 -76.55
C LYS A 34 16.34 62.06 -76.68
N GLU A 35 16.81 62.09 -77.93
CA GLU A 35 18.18 62.49 -78.20
C GLU A 35 18.47 63.84 -77.54
N LYS A 36 19.62 63.94 -76.87
CA LYS A 36 20.31 65.21 -76.64
C LYS A 36 21.75 65.08 -77.12
N VAL A 37 21.91 65.08 -78.44
CA VAL A 37 23.19 65.42 -79.06
C VAL A 37 23.60 66.81 -78.59
N LEU A 38 24.66 66.89 -77.79
CA LEU A 38 25.18 68.17 -77.28
C LEU A 38 26.67 68.28 -77.58
N VAL A 39 26.92 68.68 -78.83
CA VAL A 39 28.08 69.38 -79.39
C VAL A 39 29.39 69.31 -78.59
N LEU A 40 30.38 68.61 -79.16
CA LEU A 40 31.79 68.69 -78.77
C LEU A 40 32.30 70.14 -78.76
N SER A 41 32.81 70.60 -77.62
CA SER A 41 33.62 71.81 -77.50
C SER A 41 34.48 71.76 -76.22
N GLY A 42 35.61 72.48 -76.21
CA GLY A 42 36.33 72.78 -74.95
C GLY A 42 37.35 71.74 -74.47
N ASN A 43 38.33 71.41 -75.31
CA ASN A 43 39.56 70.66 -74.99
C ASN A 43 40.13 70.92 -73.57
N ARG A 44 39.93 69.97 -72.63
CA ARG A 44 40.76 69.77 -71.42
C ARG A 44 40.84 68.29 -71.08
N ARG A 45 42.01 67.67 -71.24
CA ARG A 45 42.31 66.41 -70.55
C ARG A 45 42.31 66.67 -69.04
N ARG A 46 41.42 66.01 -68.31
CA ARG A 46 41.62 65.70 -66.89
C ARG A 46 42.15 64.28 -66.86
N ASP A 47 43.45 64.14 -66.69
CA ASP A 47 44.08 62.83 -66.57
C ASP A 47 43.62 62.21 -65.24
N LEU A 48 42.85 61.12 -65.32
CA LEU A 48 42.30 60.42 -64.16
C LEU A 48 43.41 59.61 -63.49
N HIS A 49 44.17 60.23 -62.59
CA HIS A 49 45.10 59.51 -61.73
C HIS A 49 44.33 58.63 -60.72
N ARG A 50 44.57 57.32 -60.77
CA ARG A 50 44.23 56.36 -59.70
C ARG A 50 44.97 56.82 -58.43
N SER A 51 44.24 57.24 -57.39
CA SER A 51 44.86 57.37 -56.07
C SER A 51 45.29 55.98 -55.60
N LYS A 52 46.52 55.86 -55.09
CA LYS A 52 47.02 54.61 -54.53
C LYS A 52 46.18 54.29 -53.29
N ARG A 53 45.60 53.09 -53.24
CA ARG A 53 44.83 52.63 -52.07
C ARG A 53 45.79 52.26 -50.94
N SER A 54 45.42 52.55 -49.70
CA SER A 54 46.17 52.09 -48.53
C SER A 54 46.03 50.57 -48.36
N TRP A 55 47.08 49.92 -47.88
CA TRP A 55 47.02 48.52 -47.46
C TRP A 55 46.21 48.40 -46.17
N MET A 56 45.40 47.34 -46.04
CA MET A 56 44.45 47.17 -44.94
C MET A 56 44.68 45.85 -44.20
N TRP A 57 45.90 45.67 -43.65
CA TRP A 57 46.23 44.57 -42.72
C TRP A 57 45.63 44.85 -41.33
N ASN A 58 44.30 44.88 -41.24
CA ASN A 58 43.58 45.25 -40.02
C ASN A 58 43.32 44.05 -39.09
N GLN A 59 43.98 42.91 -39.32
CA GLN A 59 43.96 41.75 -38.42
C GLN A 59 45.39 41.20 -38.29
N PHE A 60 45.87 41.10 -37.05
CA PHE A 60 47.09 40.40 -36.66
C PHE A 60 46.69 39.18 -35.82
N PHE A 61 47.57 38.18 -35.80
CA PHE A 61 47.36 36.93 -35.10
C PHE A 61 48.57 36.65 -34.21
N LEU A 62 48.34 36.34 -32.94
CA LEU A 62 49.36 35.96 -31.96
C LEU A 62 49.01 34.61 -31.36
N LEU A 63 49.99 33.75 -31.14
CA LEU A 63 49.82 32.57 -30.30
C LEU A 63 49.83 32.99 -28.83
N GLU A 64 48.97 32.37 -28.03
CA GLU A 64 48.97 32.53 -26.58
C GLU A 64 50.12 31.81 -25.88
N GLU A 65 50.20 32.00 -24.55
CA GLU A 65 51.20 31.42 -23.64
C GLU A 65 52.64 31.44 -24.19
N TYR A 66 52.97 32.50 -24.93
CA TYR A 66 54.22 32.61 -25.67
C TYR A 66 55.43 32.49 -24.73
N THR A 67 56.19 31.41 -24.90
CA THR A 67 57.28 31.00 -24.01
C THR A 67 58.62 31.71 -24.27
N GLY A 68 58.66 32.70 -25.17
CA GLY A 68 59.85 33.48 -25.46
C GLY A 68 60.24 34.44 -24.33
N THR A 69 61.53 34.81 -24.29
CA THR A 69 62.08 35.76 -23.31
C THR A 69 62.02 37.22 -23.75
N ASP A 70 61.77 37.47 -25.04
CA ASP A 70 61.66 38.79 -25.65
C ASP A 70 60.18 39.13 -25.94
N TYR A 71 59.85 40.42 -26.05
CA TYR A 71 58.49 40.88 -26.37
C TYR A 71 58.03 40.37 -27.75
N GLN A 72 56.89 39.68 -27.77
CA GLN A 72 56.33 39.03 -28.96
C GLN A 72 56.00 40.11 -30.02
N TYR A 73 56.67 40.08 -31.17
CA TYR A 73 56.47 41.08 -32.22
C TYR A 73 55.13 40.83 -32.95
N VAL A 74 54.26 41.84 -32.95
CA VAL A 74 52.92 41.78 -33.55
C VAL A 74 52.95 42.24 -35.01
N GLY A 75 53.69 43.33 -35.28
CA GLY A 75 53.67 44.00 -36.57
C GLY A 75 54.32 45.38 -36.49
N LYS A 76 54.14 46.18 -37.54
CA LYS A 76 54.74 47.52 -37.65
C LYS A 76 53.79 48.50 -38.33
N LEU A 77 53.55 49.63 -37.66
CA LEU A 77 52.92 50.81 -38.24
C LEU A 77 53.98 51.65 -38.96
N HIS A 78 53.68 52.13 -40.16
CA HIS A 78 54.56 53.03 -40.90
C HIS A 78 53.75 53.97 -41.79
N SER A 79 54.13 55.26 -41.83
CA SER A 79 53.58 56.27 -42.74
C SER A 79 54.63 56.64 -43.78
N ASP A 80 54.22 56.83 -45.04
CA ASP A 80 55.10 57.31 -46.11
C ASP A 80 55.44 58.81 -45.99
N GLN A 81 54.82 59.53 -45.05
CA GLN A 81 55.28 60.84 -44.59
C GLN A 81 56.49 60.76 -43.64
N ASP A 82 56.81 59.59 -43.10
CA ASP A 82 57.99 59.39 -42.24
C ASP A 82 59.28 59.35 -43.07
N LYS A 83 60.15 60.32 -42.83
CA LYS A 83 61.43 60.47 -43.54
C LYS A 83 62.60 59.82 -42.80
N GLY A 84 62.35 59.14 -41.68
CA GLY A 84 63.39 58.63 -40.79
C GLY A 84 64.16 59.73 -40.06
N ASP A 85 63.66 60.97 -40.09
CA ASP A 85 64.28 62.15 -39.46
C ASP A 85 63.80 62.38 -38.01
N GLY A 86 62.96 61.49 -37.47
CA GLY A 86 62.36 61.60 -36.14
C GLY A 86 61.33 62.73 -36.00
N SER A 87 60.87 63.32 -37.11
CA SER A 87 59.85 64.40 -37.08
C SER A 87 58.44 63.89 -36.75
N LEU A 88 58.19 62.58 -36.91
CA LEU A 88 56.97 61.90 -36.49
C LEU A 88 57.18 61.14 -35.16
N LYS A 89 56.05 60.79 -34.55
CA LYS A 89 55.94 59.85 -33.44
C LYS A 89 54.73 58.96 -33.71
N TYR A 90 54.89 57.66 -33.55
CA TYR A 90 53.78 56.71 -33.56
C TYR A 90 53.16 56.58 -32.17
N ILE A 91 51.84 56.47 -32.10
CA ILE A 91 51.07 56.23 -30.87
C ILE A 91 50.06 55.09 -31.07
N LEU A 92 49.75 54.41 -29.97
CA LEU A 92 48.81 53.29 -29.89
C LEU A 92 47.74 53.62 -28.85
N SER A 93 46.47 53.34 -29.19
CA SER A 93 45.26 53.55 -28.40
C SER A 93 44.38 52.29 -28.47
N GLY A 94 43.41 52.15 -27.56
CA GLY A 94 42.50 50.99 -27.52
C GLY A 94 42.89 49.93 -26.51
N ASP A 95 42.41 48.70 -26.71
CA ASP A 95 42.43 47.62 -25.71
C ASP A 95 43.85 47.12 -25.40
N GLY A 96 44.28 47.29 -24.14
CA GLY A 96 45.61 46.86 -23.69
C GLY A 96 46.77 47.77 -24.14
N ALA A 97 46.49 48.87 -24.85
CA ALA A 97 47.51 49.80 -25.32
C ALA A 97 48.28 50.44 -24.14
N GLY A 98 49.60 50.31 -24.15
CA GLY A 98 50.53 50.84 -23.14
C GLY A 98 50.82 49.91 -21.96
N ASP A 99 50.12 48.77 -21.83
CA ASP A 99 50.33 47.80 -20.74
C ASP A 99 50.55 46.36 -21.26
N LEU A 100 49.68 45.88 -22.16
CA LEU A 100 49.82 44.59 -22.86
C LEU A 100 50.49 44.75 -24.23
N PHE A 101 50.19 45.83 -24.94
CA PHE A 101 50.72 46.13 -26.27
C PHE A 101 51.41 47.48 -26.27
N ILE A 102 52.68 47.52 -26.66
CA ILE A 102 53.46 48.75 -26.82
C ILE A 102 53.77 49.01 -28.29
N ILE A 103 53.91 50.29 -28.64
CA ILE A 103 54.46 50.71 -29.93
C ILE A 103 55.75 51.50 -29.70
N ASN A 104 56.79 51.19 -30.47
CA ASN A 104 58.00 51.98 -30.47
C ASN A 104 57.73 53.33 -31.16
N GLU A 105 57.80 54.42 -30.39
CA GLU A 105 57.47 55.77 -30.87
C GLU A 105 58.21 56.21 -32.14
N ASN A 106 59.42 55.68 -32.38
CA ASN A 106 60.31 56.12 -33.46
C ASN A 106 60.32 55.17 -34.65
N THR A 107 60.12 53.87 -34.43
CA THR A 107 60.17 52.87 -35.51
C THR A 107 58.80 52.34 -35.91
N GLY A 108 57.77 52.55 -35.09
CA GLY A 108 56.41 52.05 -35.31
C GLY A 108 56.22 50.55 -35.07
N ASP A 109 57.24 49.84 -34.59
CA ASP A 109 57.14 48.41 -34.26
C ASP A 109 56.22 48.19 -33.05
N ILE A 110 55.28 47.24 -33.17
CA ILE A 110 54.27 46.89 -32.16
C ILE A 110 54.63 45.54 -31.56
N GLN A 111 54.67 45.46 -30.23
CA GLN A 111 55.04 44.24 -29.49
C GLN A 111 54.10 44.00 -28.31
N ALA A 112 53.80 42.73 -28.02
CA ALA A 112 53.16 42.32 -26.77
C ALA A 112 54.22 42.16 -25.66
N THR A 113 53.96 42.77 -24.50
CA THR A 113 54.89 42.87 -23.37
C THR A 113 54.70 41.80 -22.30
N LYS A 114 53.53 41.18 -22.28
CA LYS A 114 53.14 40.09 -21.37
C LYS A 114 52.74 38.89 -22.19
N ARG A 115 52.54 37.76 -21.51
CA ARG A 115 51.78 36.65 -22.09
C ARG A 115 50.33 37.08 -22.30
N LEU A 116 49.69 36.41 -23.23
CA LEU A 116 48.30 36.58 -23.61
C LEU A 116 47.65 35.20 -23.47
N ASP A 117 46.37 35.21 -23.13
CA ASP A 117 45.52 34.09 -22.72
C ASP A 117 44.18 34.33 -23.44
N ARG A 118 43.72 33.35 -24.22
CA ARG A 118 42.55 33.45 -25.10
C ARG A 118 41.25 33.33 -24.29
N GLU A 119 41.25 32.54 -23.22
CA GLU A 119 40.14 32.31 -22.30
C GLU A 119 39.83 33.58 -21.48
N GLU A 120 40.85 34.32 -21.06
CA GLU A 120 40.70 35.68 -20.50
C GLU A 120 40.20 36.64 -21.59
N LYS A 121 40.86 36.68 -22.77
CA LYS A 121 40.43 37.57 -23.87
C LYS A 121 40.92 37.15 -25.26
N PRO A 122 40.03 36.66 -26.16
CA PRO A 122 40.42 36.16 -27.49
C PRO A 122 40.71 37.26 -28.52
N VAL A 123 40.25 38.49 -28.30
CA VAL A 123 40.27 39.57 -29.29
C VAL A 123 40.51 40.94 -28.64
N TYR A 124 41.48 41.69 -29.17
CA TYR A 124 41.80 43.06 -28.76
C TYR A 124 41.60 44.01 -29.95
N ILE A 125 40.87 45.11 -29.74
CA ILE A 125 40.71 46.16 -30.75
C ILE A 125 41.63 47.33 -30.42
N LEU A 126 42.58 47.58 -31.31
CA LEU A 126 43.63 48.58 -31.15
C LEU A 126 43.55 49.62 -32.27
N ARG A 127 44.12 50.79 -31.99
CA ARG A 127 44.12 51.93 -32.89
C ARG A 127 45.50 52.56 -32.94
N ALA A 128 45.91 52.90 -34.15
CA ALA A 128 47.26 53.31 -34.48
C ALA A 128 47.22 54.69 -35.17
N GLN A 129 48.08 55.62 -34.74
CA GLN A 129 48.16 56.94 -35.37
C GLN A 129 49.60 57.46 -35.43
N ALA A 130 49.94 58.07 -36.56
CA ALA A 130 51.17 58.86 -36.71
C ALA A 130 50.87 60.33 -36.40
N ILE A 131 51.59 60.89 -35.42
CA ILE A 131 51.50 62.31 -35.03
C ILE A 131 52.82 63.03 -35.29
N ASN A 132 52.78 64.32 -35.60
CA ASN A 132 53.98 65.12 -35.77
C ASN A 132 54.57 65.51 -34.39
N ARG A 133 55.80 65.05 -34.09
CA ARG A 133 56.46 65.14 -32.78
C ARG A 133 56.61 66.58 -32.25
N ARG A 134 56.61 67.60 -33.13
CA ARG A 134 56.72 69.03 -32.74
C ARG A 134 55.38 69.74 -32.55
N THR A 135 54.30 69.28 -33.18
CA THR A 135 53.00 69.99 -33.20
C THR A 135 51.85 69.22 -32.55
N GLY A 136 52.05 67.94 -32.23
CA GLY A 136 51.05 67.08 -31.60
C GLY A 136 49.83 66.78 -32.49
N ARG A 137 49.86 67.15 -33.77
CA ARG A 137 48.76 66.92 -34.71
C ARG A 137 48.95 65.59 -35.44
N PRO A 138 47.86 64.85 -35.73
CA PRO A 138 47.91 63.71 -36.64
C PRO A 138 48.39 64.15 -38.03
N VAL A 139 49.24 63.33 -38.64
CA VAL A 139 49.62 63.48 -40.06
C VAL A 139 48.84 62.53 -40.97
N GLU A 140 48.32 61.44 -40.40
CA GLU A 140 47.45 60.45 -41.01
C GLU A 140 46.20 60.22 -40.14
N PRO A 141 45.08 59.69 -40.69
CA PRO A 141 43.93 59.27 -39.89
C PRO A 141 44.30 58.16 -38.88
N GLU A 142 43.47 58.00 -37.84
CA GLU A 142 43.57 56.85 -36.93
C GLU A 142 43.21 55.55 -37.69
N SER A 143 44.06 54.54 -37.60
CA SER A 143 43.88 53.23 -38.23
C SER A 143 43.51 52.19 -37.18
N GLU A 144 42.30 51.66 -37.23
CA GLU A 144 41.84 50.59 -36.35
C GLU A 144 42.26 49.22 -36.89
N PHE A 145 42.79 48.36 -36.01
CA PHE A 145 43.17 47.00 -36.30
C PHE A 145 42.84 46.08 -35.12
N ILE A 146 42.71 44.80 -35.41
CA ILE A 146 42.33 43.78 -34.44
C ILE A 146 43.54 42.86 -34.22
N ILE A 147 43.87 42.55 -32.97
CA ILE A 147 44.70 41.40 -32.63
C ILE A 147 43.77 40.27 -32.22
N LYS A 148 43.89 39.13 -32.88
CA LYS A 148 43.26 37.87 -32.48
C LYS A 148 44.30 36.98 -31.83
N ILE A 149 43.90 36.32 -30.75
CA ILE A 149 44.70 35.28 -30.11
C ILE A 149 44.37 33.94 -30.79
N HIS A 150 45.40 33.14 -31.06
CA HIS A 150 45.29 31.79 -31.56
C HIS A 150 45.39 30.80 -30.41
N ASP A 151 44.31 30.02 -30.32
CA ASP A 151 44.09 28.84 -29.49
C ASP A 151 45.28 27.87 -29.45
N ILE A 152 45.63 27.46 -28.24
CA ILE A 152 46.50 26.34 -27.89
C ILE A 152 45.74 25.47 -26.89
N ASN A 153 45.78 24.15 -27.09
CA ASN A 153 45.08 23.19 -26.23
C ASN A 153 45.80 23.03 -24.87
N ASP A 154 45.55 23.92 -23.91
CA ASP A 154 46.16 23.89 -22.57
C ASP A 154 45.17 23.71 -21.40
N ASN A 155 43.86 23.81 -21.65
CA ASN A 155 42.81 23.41 -20.71
C ASN A 155 42.44 21.93 -20.88
N GLU A 156 41.94 21.29 -19.82
CA GLU A 156 41.44 19.91 -19.90
C GLU A 156 39.91 19.81 -19.76
N PRO A 157 39.23 18.83 -20.41
CA PRO A 157 37.78 18.67 -20.33
C PRO A 157 37.26 18.48 -18.90
N MET A 158 36.61 19.51 -18.33
CA MET A 158 36.06 19.45 -16.98
C MET A 158 34.61 18.94 -16.98
N PHE A 159 34.31 17.94 -16.15
CA PHE A 159 32.95 17.45 -15.95
C PHE A 159 32.09 18.42 -15.14
N THR A 160 30.81 18.55 -15.49
CA THR A 160 29.85 19.41 -14.76
C THR A 160 29.55 18.95 -13.32
N LYS A 161 30.04 17.76 -12.91
CA LYS A 161 29.95 17.18 -11.57
C LYS A 161 31.13 16.24 -11.32
N ASP A 162 31.63 16.22 -10.09
CA ASP A 162 32.67 15.27 -9.65
C ASP A 162 32.16 13.82 -9.64
N VAL A 163 30.88 13.66 -9.27
CA VAL A 163 30.19 12.36 -9.15
C VAL A 163 28.78 12.47 -9.72
N TYR A 164 28.40 11.45 -10.50
CA TYR A 164 27.02 11.23 -10.96
C TYR A 164 26.47 9.99 -10.25
N ASN A 165 25.21 10.06 -9.81
CA ASN A 165 24.48 8.90 -9.28
C ASN A 165 23.32 8.59 -10.23
N ALA A 166 23.10 7.30 -10.51
CA ALA A 166 22.03 6.81 -11.37
C ALA A 166 21.46 5.49 -10.84
N SER A 167 20.21 5.21 -11.21
CA SER A 167 19.48 4.00 -10.80
C SER A 167 18.79 3.39 -12.02
N ILE A 168 18.88 2.08 -12.19
CA ILE A 168 18.32 1.34 -13.33
C ILE A 168 17.76 -0.01 -12.87
N PRO A 169 16.60 -0.46 -13.36
CA PRO A 169 16.11 -1.81 -13.07
C PRO A 169 17.11 -2.88 -13.46
N GLU A 170 17.23 -3.91 -12.64
CA GLU A 170 17.93 -5.11 -13.03
C GLU A 170 17.25 -5.86 -14.18
N MET A 171 17.96 -6.82 -14.76
CA MET A 171 17.61 -7.51 -16.01
C MET A 171 17.28 -6.60 -17.20
N SER A 172 17.58 -5.30 -17.13
CA SER A 172 17.37 -4.35 -18.22
C SER A 172 18.09 -4.78 -19.51
N ASP A 173 17.39 -4.66 -20.65
CA ASP A 173 17.91 -4.96 -21.97
C ASP A 173 19.22 -4.22 -22.27
N VAL A 174 20.10 -4.84 -23.06
CA VAL A 174 21.35 -4.23 -23.53
C VAL A 174 21.05 -3.00 -24.40
N GLY A 175 21.69 -1.88 -24.07
CA GLY A 175 21.45 -0.57 -24.70
C GLY A 175 20.49 0.34 -23.94
N THR A 176 19.92 -0.11 -22.82
CA THR A 176 19.07 0.72 -21.93
C THR A 176 19.86 1.92 -21.41
N PHE A 177 19.25 3.11 -21.49
CA PHE A 177 19.82 4.36 -20.99
C PHE A 177 19.97 4.34 -19.47
N VAL A 178 21.16 4.68 -18.97
CA VAL A 178 21.43 4.82 -17.53
C VAL A 178 21.46 6.29 -17.13
N VAL A 179 22.38 7.06 -17.70
CA VAL A 179 22.59 8.48 -17.42
C VAL A 179 23.43 9.11 -18.53
N GLN A 180 23.31 10.43 -18.72
CA GLN A 180 24.21 11.21 -19.55
C GLN A 180 25.19 11.98 -18.66
N VAL A 181 26.49 11.80 -18.89
CA VAL A 181 27.53 12.68 -18.32
C VAL A 181 27.84 13.81 -19.30
N THR A 182 28.34 14.93 -18.80
CA THR A 182 28.75 16.06 -19.64
C THR A 182 30.02 16.69 -19.10
N ALA A 183 31.01 16.81 -19.96
CA ALA A 183 32.19 17.64 -19.78
C ALA A 183 32.16 18.82 -20.76
N THR A 184 32.78 19.91 -20.32
CA THR A 184 32.96 21.14 -21.09
C THR A 184 34.44 21.47 -21.11
N ASP A 185 34.93 21.80 -22.29
CA ASP A 185 36.26 22.33 -22.51
C ASP A 185 36.20 23.87 -22.60
N ALA A 186 37.33 24.54 -22.35
CA ALA A 186 37.43 26.00 -22.43
C ALA A 186 37.91 26.49 -23.81
N ASP A 187 38.70 25.67 -24.51
CA ASP A 187 39.40 25.97 -25.76
C ASP A 187 38.45 26.29 -26.93
N ASP A 188 38.98 26.67 -28.10
CA ASP A 188 38.20 27.02 -29.28
C ASP A 188 37.69 25.76 -30.03
N PRO A 189 36.37 25.51 -30.11
CA PRO A 189 35.84 24.38 -30.85
C PRO A 189 35.98 24.51 -32.37
N THR A 190 36.42 25.67 -32.88
CA THR A 190 36.66 25.93 -34.31
C THR A 190 38.13 25.80 -34.72
N TYR A 191 39.05 25.73 -33.76
CA TYR A 191 40.49 25.57 -34.00
C TYR A 191 40.95 24.18 -33.55
N GLY A 192 41.90 23.56 -34.26
CA GLY A 192 42.56 22.29 -33.89
C GLY A 192 41.71 21.01 -33.81
N ASN A 193 40.39 21.12 -33.60
CA ASN A 193 39.56 20.22 -32.77
C ASN A 193 39.90 20.26 -31.27
N SER A 194 40.51 21.33 -30.73
CA SER A 194 40.97 21.42 -29.33
C SER A 194 39.85 21.03 -28.36
N ALA A 195 38.82 21.87 -28.24
CA ALA A 195 37.62 21.61 -27.44
C ALA A 195 36.69 20.46 -27.95
N LYS A 196 37.13 19.59 -28.88
CA LYS A 196 36.33 18.42 -29.31
C LYS A 196 36.49 17.26 -28.33
N VAL A 197 35.70 17.28 -27.27
CA VAL A 197 35.60 16.21 -26.28
C VAL A 197 35.08 14.89 -26.89
N VAL A 198 35.71 13.78 -26.51
CA VAL A 198 35.30 12.39 -26.75
C VAL A 198 35.27 11.63 -25.43
N TYR A 199 34.19 10.89 -25.18
CA TYR A 199 33.98 10.13 -23.93
C TYR A 199 34.43 8.66 -24.06
N SER A 200 35.05 8.12 -23.02
CA SER A 200 35.46 6.71 -22.92
C SER A 200 35.28 6.15 -21.49
N ILE A 201 35.22 4.82 -21.35
CA ILE A 201 35.20 4.15 -20.04
C ILE A 201 36.60 3.66 -19.69
N LEU A 202 37.12 4.09 -18.54
CA LEU A 202 38.37 3.56 -17.96
C LEU A 202 38.12 2.34 -17.07
N GLN A 203 36.98 2.32 -16.37
CA GLN A 203 36.57 1.23 -15.48
C GLN A 203 35.04 1.11 -15.51
N GLY A 204 34.50 -0.11 -15.62
CA GLY A 204 33.06 -0.37 -15.70
C GLY A 204 32.63 -1.32 -16.82
N GLN A 205 33.52 -1.59 -17.78
CA GLN A 205 33.35 -2.71 -18.71
C GLN A 205 33.49 -4.06 -17.95
N PRO A 206 32.80 -5.14 -18.38
CA PRO A 206 31.91 -5.23 -19.54
C PRO A 206 30.46 -4.78 -19.28
N TYR A 207 30.13 -4.33 -18.07
CA TYR A 207 28.75 -4.04 -17.65
C TYR A 207 28.09 -2.87 -18.39
N PHE A 208 28.87 -1.82 -18.66
CA PHE A 208 28.39 -0.58 -19.29
C PHE A 208 29.20 -0.18 -20.52
N SER A 209 28.54 0.58 -21.39
CA SER A 209 29.11 1.27 -22.55
C SER A 209 28.84 2.77 -22.46
N VAL A 210 29.67 3.59 -23.12
CA VAL A 210 29.43 5.03 -23.25
C VAL A 210 29.45 5.42 -24.72
N GLU A 211 28.53 6.28 -25.11
CA GLU A 211 28.45 6.83 -26.47
C GLU A 211 29.40 8.02 -26.61
N SER A 212 30.39 7.85 -27.49
CA SER A 212 31.64 8.63 -27.52
C SER A 212 31.46 10.12 -27.79
N GLU A 213 30.38 10.54 -28.45
CA GLU A 213 30.11 11.95 -28.78
C GLU A 213 29.06 12.59 -27.86
N THR A 214 28.22 11.80 -27.17
CA THR A 214 27.07 12.30 -26.39
C THR A 214 27.28 12.21 -24.88
N GLY A 215 28.20 11.37 -24.41
CA GLY A 215 28.37 11.07 -22.98
C GLY A 215 27.25 10.21 -22.40
N ILE A 216 26.40 9.61 -23.23
CA ILE A 216 25.29 8.75 -22.78
C ILE A 216 25.84 7.36 -22.40
N ILE A 217 25.65 6.97 -21.15
CA ILE A 217 25.98 5.65 -20.62
C ILE A 217 24.79 4.70 -20.81
N LYS A 218 25.05 3.51 -21.32
CA LYS A 218 24.06 2.47 -21.66
C LYS A 218 24.50 1.11 -21.11
N THR A 219 23.57 0.24 -20.73
CA THR A 219 23.87 -1.15 -20.37
C THR A 219 24.57 -1.87 -21.54
N ALA A 220 25.56 -2.70 -21.22
CA ALA A 220 26.34 -3.48 -22.20
C ALA A 220 26.35 -4.99 -21.90
N LEU A 221 26.11 -5.39 -20.65
CA LEU A 221 25.91 -6.79 -20.25
C LEU A 221 24.40 -7.07 -20.05
N LEU A 222 23.96 -8.25 -20.50
CA LEU A 222 22.61 -8.78 -20.30
C LEU A 222 22.52 -9.51 -18.94
N ASN A 223 21.34 -9.54 -18.32
CA ASN A 223 21.08 -10.19 -17.03
C ASN A 223 22.07 -9.72 -15.93
N MET A 224 22.17 -8.40 -15.76
CA MET A 224 22.72 -7.84 -14.52
C MET A 224 21.66 -8.05 -13.43
N ASP A 225 22.05 -8.66 -12.31
CA ASP A 225 21.18 -9.03 -11.18
C ASP A 225 21.72 -8.44 -9.86
N ARG A 226 20.81 -8.04 -8.98
CA ARG A 226 21.05 -7.22 -7.80
C ARG A 226 21.43 -8.06 -6.57
N GLU A 227 20.88 -9.27 -6.46
CA GLU A 227 21.15 -10.26 -5.40
C GLU A 227 22.63 -10.68 -5.42
N ASN A 228 23.20 -10.77 -6.61
CA ASN A 228 24.61 -10.96 -6.88
C ASN A 228 25.40 -9.64 -6.72
N ARG A 229 24.89 -8.52 -7.29
CA ARG A 229 25.54 -7.21 -7.16
C ARG A 229 24.63 -5.99 -7.41
N GLU A 230 24.10 -5.41 -6.34
CA GLU A 230 23.38 -4.13 -6.36
C GLU A 230 24.20 -2.95 -6.95
N GLN A 231 25.47 -2.78 -6.55
CA GLN A 231 26.20 -1.52 -6.75
C GLN A 231 27.38 -1.61 -7.72
N TYR A 232 27.35 -0.74 -8.74
CA TYR A 232 28.40 -0.59 -9.75
C TYR A 232 29.01 0.81 -9.71
N GLN A 233 30.30 0.88 -10.05
CA GLN A 233 31.04 2.12 -10.17
C GLN A 233 31.74 2.15 -11.53
N VAL A 234 31.49 3.22 -12.29
CA VAL A 234 32.02 3.42 -13.64
C VAL A 234 32.85 4.71 -13.64
N VAL A 235 34.08 4.64 -14.14
CA VAL A 235 34.95 5.81 -14.31
C VAL A 235 34.93 6.19 -15.79
N ILE A 236 34.41 7.39 -16.08
CA ILE A 236 34.38 7.97 -17.42
C ILE A 236 35.55 8.95 -17.57
N GLN A 237 36.23 8.88 -18.70
CA GLN A 237 37.18 9.89 -19.16
C GLN A 237 36.50 10.75 -20.23
N ALA A 238 36.72 12.06 -20.16
CA ALA A 238 36.48 12.99 -21.26
C ALA A 238 37.86 13.41 -21.79
N LYS A 239 38.09 13.24 -23.10
CA LYS A 239 39.37 13.54 -23.74
C LYS A 239 39.18 14.52 -24.90
N ASP A 240 39.98 15.58 -24.93
CA ASP A 240 39.98 16.62 -25.97
C ASP A 240 40.54 16.12 -27.32
N MET A 241 40.78 17.02 -28.28
CA MET A 241 41.39 16.73 -29.59
C MET A 241 40.72 15.59 -30.39
N GLY A 242 39.45 15.31 -30.12
CA GLY A 242 38.74 14.16 -30.70
C GLY A 242 39.22 12.79 -30.17
N GLY A 243 39.78 12.73 -28.96
CA GLY A 243 40.28 11.50 -28.33
C GLY A 243 41.70 11.10 -28.74
N GLN A 244 42.46 11.96 -29.42
CA GLN A 244 43.78 11.64 -29.96
C GLN A 244 44.85 11.44 -28.87
N MET A 245 45.97 10.79 -29.20
CA MET A 245 46.98 10.41 -28.20
C MET A 245 47.64 11.61 -27.49
N GLY A 246 47.75 12.77 -28.16
CA GLY A 246 48.36 13.98 -27.59
C GLY A 246 47.46 14.81 -26.67
N GLY A 247 46.16 14.52 -26.61
CA GLY A 247 45.18 15.32 -25.87
C GLY A 247 45.23 15.21 -24.33
N LEU A 248 44.67 16.19 -23.63
CA LEU A 248 44.43 16.23 -22.19
C LEU A 248 43.09 15.57 -21.83
N SER A 249 42.85 15.26 -20.54
CA SER A 249 41.64 14.52 -20.16
C SER A 249 41.25 14.60 -18.69
N GLY A 250 40.08 15.16 -18.41
CA GLY A 250 39.41 14.99 -17.13
C GLY A 250 38.77 13.60 -16.95
N THR A 251 38.44 13.26 -15.70
CA THR A 251 37.70 12.03 -15.36
C THR A 251 36.59 12.31 -14.34
N THR A 252 35.53 11.50 -14.34
CA THR A 252 34.43 11.56 -13.37
C THR A 252 34.00 10.15 -12.95
N THR A 253 33.39 10.04 -11.77
CA THR A 253 32.85 8.78 -11.26
C THR A 253 31.33 8.75 -11.40
N VAL A 254 30.80 7.62 -11.88
CA VAL A 254 29.37 7.35 -11.96
C VAL A 254 29.05 6.15 -11.07
N ASN A 255 28.28 6.36 -10.02
CA ASN A 255 27.75 5.29 -9.18
C ASN A 255 26.38 4.88 -9.73
N ILE A 256 26.20 3.58 -9.99
CA ILE A 256 24.99 3.01 -10.59
C ILE A 256 24.45 1.94 -9.64
N THR A 257 23.24 2.14 -9.14
CA THR A 257 22.52 1.18 -8.30
C THR A 257 21.49 0.43 -9.13
N LEU A 258 21.50 -0.91 -9.10
CA LEU A 258 20.38 -1.69 -9.60
C LEU A 258 19.17 -1.50 -8.69
N THR A 259 18.00 -1.26 -9.27
CA THR A 259 16.72 -1.24 -8.54
C THR A 259 16.02 -2.57 -8.68
N ASP A 260 15.55 -3.08 -7.55
CA ASP A 260 14.93 -4.39 -7.35
C ASP A 260 13.73 -4.65 -8.28
N VAL A 261 13.62 -5.88 -8.76
CA VAL A 261 12.54 -6.36 -9.64
C VAL A 261 12.07 -7.72 -9.13
N ASN A 262 10.75 -7.95 -9.09
CA ASN A 262 10.23 -9.26 -8.69
C ASN A 262 10.56 -10.36 -9.72
N ASP A 263 11.67 -11.05 -9.49
CA ASP A 263 12.18 -12.18 -10.27
C ASP A 263 12.34 -13.44 -9.39
N ASN A 264 12.62 -13.28 -8.10
CA ASN A 264 12.68 -14.39 -7.16
C ASN A 264 11.29 -14.72 -6.57
N PRO A 265 10.91 -16.00 -6.58
CA PRO A 265 9.70 -16.48 -5.91
C PRO A 265 10.01 -16.94 -4.47
N PRO A 266 9.10 -16.74 -3.49
CA PRO A 266 9.35 -17.06 -2.10
C PRO A 266 9.51 -18.58 -1.93
N ARG A 267 10.58 -19.01 -1.25
CA ARG A 267 10.91 -20.43 -1.05
C ARG A 267 10.84 -20.84 0.41
N PHE A 268 10.12 -21.93 0.70
CA PHE A 268 10.17 -22.54 2.02
C PHE A 268 11.49 -23.31 2.21
N PRO A 269 12.30 -23.00 3.25
CA PRO A 269 13.50 -23.77 3.56
C PRO A 269 13.22 -25.21 4.02
N GLN A 270 11.95 -25.55 4.29
CA GLN A 270 11.49 -26.89 4.64
C GLN A 270 10.19 -27.22 3.90
N SER A 271 10.16 -28.34 3.18
CA SER A 271 8.95 -28.84 2.50
C SER A 271 7.89 -29.44 3.45
N THR A 272 8.25 -29.67 4.72
CA THR A 272 7.32 -30.11 5.76
C THR A 272 7.68 -29.50 7.12
N TYR A 273 6.72 -28.81 7.72
CA TYR A 273 6.76 -28.32 9.10
C TYR A 273 5.93 -29.22 10.01
N GLN A 274 6.30 -29.33 11.29
CA GLN A 274 5.53 -30.06 12.29
C GLN A 274 5.36 -29.24 13.57
N PHE A 275 4.11 -29.06 13.98
CA PHE A 275 3.71 -28.39 15.22
C PHE A 275 2.91 -29.32 16.13
N ARG A 276 2.75 -28.90 17.38
CA ARG A 276 1.96 -29.56 18.42
C ARG A 276 0.98 -28.55 19.00
N ALA A 277 -0.26 -28.97 19.22
CA ALA A 277 -1.31 -28.15 19.84
C ALA A 277 -2.04 -29.00 20.87
N PRO A 278 -1.99 -28.67 22.18
CA PRO A 278 -2.89 -29.26 23.17
C PRO A 278 -4.34 -29.02 22.74
N GLU A 279 -5.24 -29.99 22.90
CA GLU A 279 -6.62 -29.81 22.40
C GLU A 279 -7.39 -28.67 23.10
N SER A 280 -7.06 -28.44 24.37
CA SER A 280 -7.50 -27.31 25.19
C SER A 280 -6.99 -25.94 24.70
N THR A 281 -6.26 -25.86 23.58
CA THR A 281 -5.88 -24.60 22.93
C THR A 281 -7.13 -23.85 22.44
N PRO A 282 -7.44 -22.66 22.97
CA PRO A 282 -8.64 -21.94 22.56
C PRO A 282 -8.51 -21.37 21.13
N PRO A 283 -9.63 -21.14 20.43
CA PRO A 283 -9.64 -20.45 19.14
C PRO A 283 -8.89 -19.11 19.14
N ASP A 284 -8.46 -18.71 17.95
CA ASP A 284 -7.58 -17.57 17.63
C ASP A 284 -6.15 -17.65 18.22
N SER A 285 -5.82 -18.71 18.99
CA SER A 285 -4.46 -18.93 19.50
C SER A 285 -3.48 -19.36 18.40
N PRO A 286 -2.21 -18.90 18.44
CA PRO A 286 -1.18 -19.34 17.51
C PRO A 286 -0.63 -20.74 17.87
N VAL A 287 -0.58 -21.62 16.87
CA VAL A 287 -0.05 -22.99 16.93
C VAL A 287 1.42 -23.06 16.50
N GLY A 288 1.81 -22.19 15.57
CA GLY A 288 3.16 -22.18 15.00
C GLY A 288 3.37 -21.00 14.06
N ARG A 289 4.63 -20.77 13.69
CA ARG A 289 5.05 -19.80 12.68
C ARG A 289 5.85 -20.53 11.61
N ILE A 290 5.61 -20.19 10.35
CA ILE A 290 6.38 -20.66 9.20
C ILE A 290 6.87 -19.46 8.40
N LYS A 291 8.04 -19.59 7.77
CA LYS A 291 8.60 -18.55 6.91
C LYS A 291 9.06 -19.16 5.60
N ALA A 292 8.58 -18.59 4.50
CA ALA A 292 9.27 -18.65 3.22
C ALA A 292 10.27 -17.48 3.16
N ASN A 293 11.41 -17.71 2.52
CA ASN A 293 12.40 -16.67 2.29
C ASN A 293 12.26 -16.21 0.83
N ASP A 294 12.19 -14.90 0.64
CA ASP A 294 12.43 -14.28 -0.65
C ASP A 294 13.87 -13.73 -0.71
N ALA A 295 14.35 -13.41 -1.92
CA ALA A 295 15.68 -12.82 -2.16
C ALA A 295 15.62 -11.35 -2.60
N ASP A 296 14.48 -10.93 -3.17
CA ASP A 296 14.12 -9.56 -3.51
C ASP A 296 14.09 -8.62 -2.28
N VAL A 297 13.78 -7.33 -2.46
CA VAL A 297 13.54 -6.38 -1.35
C VAL A 297 12.22 -5.60 -1.44
N ASP A 298 11.91 -4.88 -0.36
CA ASP A 298 10.75 -3.99 -0.21
C ASP A 298 9.41 -4.61 -0.66
N GLU A 299 8.70 -4.00 -1.61
CA GLU A 299 7.36 -4.45 -2.04
C GLU A 299 7.39 -5.78 -2.82
N ASN A 300 8.50 -6.13 -3.48
CA ASN A 300 8.63 -7.38 -4.23
C ASN A 300 8.73 -8.59 -3.28
N ALA A 301 9.42 -8.40 -2.15
CA ALA A 301 9.62 -9.40 -1.10
C ALA A 301 8.44 -9.55 -0.10
N GLU A 302 7.30 -8.89 -0.30
CA GLU A 302 6.10 -9.09 0.54
C GLU A 302 5.42 -10.44 0.25
N ILE A 303 5.20 -11.25 1.29
CA ILE A 303 4.69 -12.63 1.18
C ILE A 303 3.30 -12.76 1.80
N GLU A 304 2.29 -13.05 0.98
CA GLU A 304 0.98 -13.52 1.46
C GLU A 304 1.01 -15.05 1.66
N TYR A 305 0.56 -15.51 2.83
CA TYR A 305 0.44 -16.93 3.15
C TYR A 305 -1.04 -17.37 3.16
N SER A 306 -1.36 -18.48 2.50
CA SER A 306 -2.71 -19.05 2.46
C SER A 306 -2.70 -20.57 2.66
N ILE A 307 -3.72 -21.12 3.33
CA ILE A 307 -3.96 -22.58 3.33
C ILE A 307 -4.75 -22.88 2.06
N THR A 308 -4.22 -23.74 1.18
CA THR A 308 -4.83 -24.04 -0.13
C THR A 308 -5.62 -25.34 -0.15
N GLU A 309 -5.12 -26.37 0.53
CA GLU A 309 -5.78 -27.67 0.69
C GLU A 309 -5.36 -28.30 2.02
N GLY A 310 -6.08 -29.34 2.46
CA GLY A 310 -5.76 -30.07 3.69
C GLY A 310 -6.98 -30.45 4.51
N ASP A 311 -6.80 -31.44 5.36
CA ASP A 311 -7.88 -32.07 6.14
C ASP A 311 -8.19 -31.37 7.48
N GLY A 312 -7.60 -30.18 7.67
CA GLY A 312 -7.83 -29.23 8.75
C GLY A 312 -8.08 -27.80 8.28
N TYR A 313 -8.35 -27.57 6.98
CA TYR A 313 -8.65 -26.25 6.40
C TYR A 313 -9.72 -25.46 7.20
N ASP A 314 -10.72 -26.20 7.68
CA ASP A 314 -11.84 -25.73 8.49
C ASP A 314 -11.53 -25.55 9.98
N MET A 315 -10.39 -26.06 10.45
CA MET A 315 -9.97 -26.09 11.86
C MET A 315 -8.84 -25.10 12.16
N PHE A 316 -8.04 -24.72 11.15
CA PHE A 316 -6.89 -23.82 11.31
C PHE A 316 -6.92 -22.65 10.33
N GLY A 317 -6.44 -21.50 10.78
CA GLY A 317 -6.21 -20.30 9.98
C GLY A 317 -4.73 -20.07 9.73
N ILE A 318 -4.43 -19.12 8.83
CA ILE A 318 -3.10 -18.56 8.68
C ILE A 318 -3.22 -17.05 8.42
N THR A 319 -2.24 -16.27 8.88
CA THR A 319 -2.16 -14.81 8.70
C THR A 319 -0.70 -14.40 8.56
N THR A 320 -0.36 -13.57 7.57
CA THR A 320 0.98 -12.93 7.49
C THR A 320 1.18 -11.95 8.64
N ASP A 321 2.24 -12.13 9.41
CA ASP A 321 2.81 -11.13 10.31
C ASP A 321 3.56 -10.09 9.46
N LYS A 322 3.07 -8.85 9.40
CA LYS A 322 3.64 -7.81 8.53
C LYS A 322 5.06 -7.41 8.91
N ASP A 323 5.39 -7.46 10.20
CA ASP A 323 6.69 -7.00 10.71
C ASP A 323 7.79 -8.07 10.53
N THR A 324 7.42 -9.35 10.49
CA THR A 324 8.39 -10.47 10.35
C THR A 324 8.28 -11.23 9.02
N GLN A 325 7.24 -10.99 8.21
CA GLN A 325 6.90 -11.74 6.99
C GLN A 325 6.78 -13.26 7.25
N GLU A 326 6.20 -13.63 8.40
CA GLU A 326 5.95 -15.03 8.81
C GLU A 326 4.46 -15.36 8.71
N GLY A 327 4.13 -16.55 8.21
CA GLY A 327 2.79 -17.11 8.31
C GLY A 327 2.53 -17.64 9.73
N ILE A 328 1.74 -16.90 10.52
CA ILE A 328 1.26 -17.37 11.83
C ILE A 328 0.07 -18.29 11.59
N ILE A 329 0.16 -19.53 12.05
CA ILE A 329 -0.92 -20.53 11.97
C ILE A 329 -1.73 -20.50 13.26
N THR A 330 -3.05 -20.39 13.16
CA THR A 330 -3.96 -20.22 14.32
C THR A 330 -5.06 -21.27 14.37
N VAL A 331 -5.64 -21.51 15.55
CA VAL A 331 -6.81 -22.37 15.74
C VAL A 331 -8.09 -21.61 15.37
N LYS A 332 -8.92 -22.11 14.43
CA LYS A 332 -10.25 -21.52 14.10
C LYS A 332 -11.39 -22.09 14.95
N LYS A 333 -11.27 -23.34 15.40
CA LYS A 333 -12.30 -24.11 16.11
C LYS A 333 -11.65 -24.96 17.19
N ALA A 334 -12.36 -25.20 18.29
CA ALA A 334 -11.88 -26.09 19.35
C ALA A 334 -11.42 -27.43 18.78
N LEU A 335 -10.29 -27.92 19.29
CA LEU A 335 -9.70 -29.21 18.92
C LEU A 335 -10.29 -30.32 19.80
N ASP A 336 -10.11 -31.56 19.36
CA ASP A 336 -10.77 -32.76 19.89
C ASP A 336 -9.90 -33.96 19.48
N PHE A 337 -9.10 -34.49 20.42
CA PHE A 337 -8.07 -35.51 20.17
C PHE A 337 -8.70 -36.86 19.82
N GLU A 338 -9.73 -37.27 20.57
CA GLU A 338 -10.52 -38.49 20.41
C GLU A 338 -11.12 -38.63 19.01
N ASN A 339 -11.61 -37.52 18.44
CA ASN A 339 -12.10 -37.44 17.08
C ASN A 339 -10.96 -37.38 16.07
N LYS A 340 -9.95 -36.53 16.30
CA LYS A 340 -8.83 -36.37 15.34
C LYS A 340 -7.54 -35.79 15.94
N SER A 341 -6.61 -36.69 16.24
CA SER A 341 -5.29 -36.35 16.78
C SER A 341 -4.23 -35.82 15.79
N LEU A 342 -4.46 -35.84 14.46
CA LEU A 342 -3.49 -35.34 13.47
C LEU A 342 -4.19 -34.63 12.31
N TYR A 343 -3.70 -33.44 11.96
CA TYR A 343 -4.10 -32.67 10.79
C TYR A 343 -2.92 -32.43 9.85
N ILE A 344 -3.21 -32.42 8.54
CA ILE A 344 -2.26 -32.18 7.47
C ILE A 344 -2.82 -31.06 6.57
N LEU A 345 -2.15 -29.92 6.61
CA LEU A 345 -2.43 -28.73 5.80
C LEU A 345 -1.38 -28.60 4.70
N LYS A 346 -1.74 -27.92 3.61
CA LYS A 346 -0.80 -27.37 2.64
C LYS A 346 -0.92 -25.86 2.66
N VAL A 347 0.18 -25.20 2.98
CA VAL A 347 0.30 -23.74 2.90
C VAL A 347 0.97 -23.38 1.59
N GLU A 348 0.45 -22.36 0.93
CA GLU A 348 1.08 -21.67 -0.20
C GLU A 348 1.57 -20.30 0.29
N ALA A 349 2.78 -19.92 -0.13
CA ALA A 349 3.33 -18.58 0.01
C ALA A 349 3.41 -17.93 -1.37
N THR A 350 2.98 -16.69 -1.53
CA THR A 350 2.88 -15.97 -2.81
C THR A 350 3.39 -14.54 -2.68
N ASN A 351 4.13 -14.00 -3.66
CA ASN A 351 4.39 -12.56 -3.72
C ASN A 351 3.08 -11.79 -3.91
N THR A 352 2.93 -10.64 -3.26
CA THR A 352 1.80 -9.73 -3.48
C THR A 352 1.95 -8.92 -4.78
N HIS A 353 3.19 -8.65 -5.22
CA HIS A 353 3.53 -7.74 -6.33
C HIS A 353 4.26 -8.42 -7.48
N VAL A 354 3.55 -9.23 -8.29
CA VAL A 354 4.13 -9.94 -9.45
C VAL A 354 4.12 -9.08 -10.72
N ASP A 355 5.29 -8.80 -11.30
CA ASP A 355 5.41 -8.09 -12.58
C ASP A 355 5.09 -9.03 -13.77
N PRO A 356 4.13 -8.68 -14.66
CA PRO A 356 3.79 -9.47 -15.85
C PRO A 356 4.96 -9.81 -16.78
N ARG A 357 6.04 -9.02 -16.78
CA ARG A 357 7.25 -9.27 -17.57
C ARG A 357 7.96 -10.57 -17.18
N PHE A 358 7.98 -10.91 -15.89
CA PHE A 358 8.81 -12.00 -15.33
C PHE A 358 8.04 -13.29 -15.08
N LEU A 359 6.73 -13.33 -15.39
CA LEU A 359 5.85 -14.52 -15.32
C LEU A 359 6.37 -15.77 -16.05
N TYR A 360 7.42 -15.68 -16.88
CA TYR A 360 8.07 -16.83 -17.51
C TYR A 360 9.12 -17.51 -16.64
N LEU A 361 9.66 -16.86 -15.59
CA LEU A 361 10.68 -17.40 -14.70
C LEU A 361 10.12 -18.51 -13.79
N GLY A 362 8.84 -18.41 -13.41
CA GLY A 362 8.16 -19.50 -12.74
C GLY A 362 6.83 -19.12 -12.10
N PRO A 363 6.24 -20.05 -11.31
CA PRO A 363 5.24 -19.68 -10.34
C PRO A 363 5.88 -18.81 -9.25
N PHE A 364 5.36 -17.58 -9.07
CA PHE A 364 5.71 -16.63 -8.00
C PHE A 364 5.14 -17.05 -6.63
N LYS A 365 5.42 -18.31 -6.30
CA LYS A 365 4.91 -19.05 -5.15
C LYS A 365 5.60 -20.37 -4.91
N ASP A 366 5.48 -20.86 -3.68
CA ASP A 366 5.91 -22.18 -3.22
C ASP A 366 4.90 -22.77 -2.23
N THR A 367 4.95 -24.09 -2.01
CA THR A 367 4.02 -24.79 -1.10
C THR A 367 4.71 -25.74 -0.14
N ALA A 368 4.44 -25.59 1.16
CA ALA A 368 4.91 -26.48 2.21
C ALA A 368 3.76 -27.25 2.87
N THR A 369 4.04 -28.48 3.30
CA THR A 369 3.09 -29.27 4.10
C THR A 369 3.24 -28.90 5.59
N VAL A 370 2.15 -28.64 6.30
CA VAL A 370 2.18 -28.44 7.75
C VAL A 370 1.44 -29.59 8.43
N ARG A 371 2.10 -30.27 9.35
CA ARG A 371 1.51 -31.31 10.20
C ARG A 371 1.27 -30.76 11.60
N ILE A 372 0.02 -30.76 12.04
CA ILE A 372 -0.36 -30.34 13.39
C ILE A 372 -0.79 -31.59 14.14
N GLN A 373 0.05 -32.02 15.07
CA GLN A 373 -0.27 -33.07 16.03
C GLN A 373 -1.10 -32.44 17.15
N VAL A 374 -2.32 -32.92 17.36
CA VAL A 374 -3.06 -32.60 18.59
C VAL A 374 -2.46 -33.41 19.72
N GLU A 375 -2.37 -32.81 20.90
CA GLU A 375 -1.94 -33.47 22.14
C GLU A 375 -3.13 -33.60 23.10
N ASP A 376 -3.32 -34.83 23.58
CA ASP A 376 -4.30 -35.32 24.57
C ASP A 376 -4.15 -34.57 25.92
N VAL A 377 -5.25 -34.04 26.47
CA VAL A 377 -5.27 -33.29 27.73
C VAL A 377 -6.48 -33.62 28.63
N ASP A 378 -6.35 -34.69 29.44
CA ASP A 378 -6.97 -34.90 30.77
C ASP A 378 -8.34 -34.18 30.94
N GLU A 379 -9.42 -34.73 30.40
CA GLU A 379 -10.76 -34.11 30.38
C GLU A 379 -11.72 -34.70 31.43
N PRO A 380 -12.68 -33.91 31.96
CA PRO A 380 -13.60 -34.38 32.99
C PRO A 380 -14.62 -35.42 32.43
N PRO A 381 -14.83 -36.58 33.12
CA PRO A 381 -15.68 -37.66 32.64
C PRO A 381 -17.08 -37.24 32.17
N VAL A 382 -17.46 -37.58 30.95
CA VAL A 382 -18.70 -37.13 30.30
C VAL A 382 -19.85 -38.11 30.58
N PHE A 383 -21.00 -37.60 31.05
CA PHE A 383 -22.22 -38.40 31.23
C PHE A 383 -22.88 -38.78 29.90
N SER A 384 -23.37 -40.02 29.79
CA SER A 384 -24.01 -40.54 28.57
C SER A 384 -25.36 -39.89 28.22
N ARG A 385 -25.89 -39.04 29.11
CA ARG A 385 -27.07 -38.18 28.89
C ARG A 385 -26.89 -36.84 29.60
N PRO A 386 -27.40 -35.72 29.05
CA PRO A 386 -27.33 -34.40 29.67
C PRO A 386 -28.26 -34.25 30.89
N ALA A 387 -29.22 -35.15 31.05
CA ALA A 387 -30.10 -35.28 32.21
C ALA A 387 -30.60 -36.72 32.30
N TYR A 388 -30.95 -37.16 33.51
CA TYR A 388 -31.67 -38.42 33.73
C TYR A 388 -33.02 -38.14 34.37
N ILE A 389 -34.06 -38.83 33.92
CA ILE A 389 -35.37 -38.87 34.56
C ILE A 389 -35.58 -40.31 35.04
N MET A 390 -35.99 -40.47 36.28
CA MET A 390 -36.27 -41.75 36.92
C MET A 390 -37.63 -41.67 37.61
N GLU A 391 -38.41 -42.75 37.59
CA GLU A 391 -39.69 -42.84 38.28
C GLU A 391 -39.59 -43.91 39.39
N VAL A 392 -40.13 -43.61 40.56
CA VAL A 392 -40.07 -44.48 41.74
C VAL A 392 -41.38 -44.38 42.51
N LYS A 393 -41.91 -45.48 43.03
CA LYS A 393 -43.06 -45.43 43.95
C LYS A 393 -42.64 -44.99 45.34
N GLU A 394 -43.54 -44.39 46.12
CA GLU A 394 -43.24 -44.06 47.51
C GLU A 394 -43.20 -45.26 48.47
N ASP A 395 -44.01 -46.29 48.19
CA ASP A 395 -44.03 -47.58 48.92
C ASP A 395 -42.72 -48.39 48.85
N VAL A 396 -41.71 -47.86 48.15
CA VAL A 396 -40.46 -48.57 47.86
C VAL A 396 -39.62 -48.76 49.13
N PRO A 397 -39.17 -49.99 49.45
CA PRO A 397 -38.37 -50.22 50.64
C PRO A 397 -36.99 -49.54 50.56
N ILE A 398 -36.48 -49.11 51.71
CA ILE A 398 -35.19 -48.41 51.83
C ILE A 398 -34.05 -49.31 51.33
N ASN A 399 -33.11 -48.74 50.57
CA ASN A 399 -32.02 -49.38 49.81
C ASN A 399 -32.44 -50.07 48.50
N SER A 400 -33.67 -49.85 48.03
CA SER A 400 -34.06 -50.18 46.65
C SER A 400 -33.32 -49.34 45.63
N VAL A 401 -32.80 -49.97 44.57
CA VAL A 401 -32.19 -49.28 43.43
C VAL A 401 -33.28 -48.72 42.53
N ILE A 402 -33.21 -47.42 42.24
CA ILE A 402 -34.16 -46.67 41.41
C ILE A 402 -33.74 -46.72 39.94
N GLY A 403 -32.43 -46.58 39.69
CA GLY A 403 -31.86 -46.54 38.36
C GLY A 403 -30.35 -46.37 38.39
N THR A 404 -29.74 -46.22 37.23
CA THR A 404 -28.29 -46.00 37.07
C THR A 404 -28.02 -44.75 36.23
N VAL A 405 -26.94 -44.05 36.56
CA VAL A 405 -26.30 -43.07 35.66
C VAL A 405 -24.96 -43.62 35.20
N THR A 406 -24.50 -43.20 34.01
CA THR A 406 -23.21 -43.63 33.47
C THR A 406 -22.46 -42.45 32.87
N ALA A 407 -21.20 -42.35 33.23
CA ALA A 407 -20.22 -41.44 32.63
C ALA A 407 -19.00 -42.25 32.17
N GLN A 408 -18.29 -41.71 31.19
CA GLN A 408 -17.02 -42.25 30.68
C GLN A 408 -16.04 -41.10 30.49
N ASP A 409 -14.78 -41.32 30.85
CA ASP A 409 -13.66 -40.54 30.33
C ASP A 409 -13.74 -40.47 28.79
N PRO A 410 -13.57 -39.29 28.18
CA PRO A 410 -13.36 -39.20 26.74
C PRO A 410 -11.96 -39.74 26.39
N ASP A 411 -10.94 -39.26 27.11
CA ASP A 411 -9.49 -39.47 26.98
C ASP A 411 -9.09 -40.84 26.43
N ALA A 412 -8.05 -40.89 25.61
CA ALA A 412 -7.50 -42.15 25.10
C ALA A 412 -7.00 -43.09 26.22
N ALA A 413 -6.66 -42.56 27.40
CA ALA A 413 -6.26 -43.31 28.59
C ALA A 413 -7.44 -44.02 29.31
N LYS A 414 -8.65 -43.47 29.24
CA LYS A 414 -9.90 -43.97 29.84
C LYS A 414 -9.79 -44.29 31.34
N ASN A 415 -9.56 -43.24 32.12
CA ASN A 415 -9.50 -43.31 33.57
C ASN A 415 -10.79 -43.89 34.18
N PRO A 416 -10.68 -44.64 35.29
CA PRO A 416 -11.84 -45.21 35.94
C PRO A 416 -12.62 -44.15 36.73
N VAL A 417 -13.91 -44.03 36.41
CA VAL A 417 -14.83 -43.00 36.93
C VAL A 417 -15.50 -43.42 38.25
N LYS A 418 -15.68 -42.45 39.14
CA LYS A 418 -16.28 -42.56 40.48
C LYS A 418 -17.50 -41.66 40.61
N TYR A 419 -18.58 -42.18 41.21
CA TYR A 419 -19.86 -41.47 41.33
C TYR A 419 -20.17 -40.99 42.76
N SER A 420 -20.80 -39.82 42.90
CA SER A 420 -21.29 -39.30 44.20
C SER A 420 -22.49 -38.34 44.04
N VAL A 421 -23.36 -38.23 45.05
CA VAL A 421 -24.49 -37.26 45.05
C VAL A 421 -24.07 -35.94 45.68
N ASP A 422 -24.39 -34.81 45.04
CA ASP A 422 -24.14 -33.47 45.55
C ASP A 422 -25.09 -33.12 46.72
N ARG A 423 -24.53 -33.02 47.92
CA ARG A 423 -25.29 -32.81 49.17
C ARG A 423 -25.83 -31.40 49.37
N HIS A 424 -25.53 -30.48 48.44
CA HIS A 424 -26.25 -29.20 48.36
C HIS A 424 -27.62 -29.35 47.66
N THR A 425 -27.81 -30.41 46.87
CA THR A 425 -29.07 -30.71 46.17
C THR A 425 -29.91 -31.77 46.89
N ASP A 426 -29.25 -32.70 47.59
CA ASP A 426 -29.87 -33.68 48.49
C ASP A 426 -29.43 -33.40 49.93
N MET A 427 -29.93 -32.30 50.51
CA MET A 427 -29.61 -31.89 51.88
C MET A 427 -30.09 -32.91 52.91
N ASP A 428 -31.28 -33.47 52.68
CA ASP A 428 -31.91 -34.48 53.53
C ASP A 428 -31.30 -35.87 53.43
N ARG A 429 -30.43 -36.12 52.44
CA ARG A 429 -29.78 -37.42 52.19
C ARG A 429 -30.80 -38.53 51.93
N VAL A 430 -31.84 -38.19 51.17
CA VAL A 430 -32.90 -39.12 50.75
C VAL A 430 -32.32 -40.20 49.83
N PHE A 431 -31.29 -39.86 49.05
CA PHE A 431 -30.69 -40.75 48.07
C PHE A 431 -29.20 -41.02 48.34
N ASN A 432 -28.75 -42.20 47.94
CA ASN A 432 -27.33 -42.53 47.83
C ASN A 432 -27.05 -43.10 46.44
N ILE A 433 -25.77 -43.13 46.08
CA ILE A 433 -25.29 -43.72 44.83
C ILE A 433 -24.14 -44.66 45.13
N ASN A 434 -24.11 -45.80 44.44
CA ASN A 434 -22.98 -46.71 44.50
C ASN A 434 -21.82 -46.11 43.69
N SER A 435 -20.72 -45.88 44.41
CA SER A 435 -19.52 -45.18 43.93
C SER A 435 -18.86 -45.80 42.70
N GLY A 436 -19.08 -47.08 42.38
CA GLY A 436 -18.37 -47.80 41.31
C GLY A 436 -19.21 -48.21 40.10
N ASN A 437 -20.53 -48.09 40.14
CA ASN A 437 -21.41 -48.46 39.01
C ASN A 437 -22.56 -47.46 38.76
N GLY A 438 -22.62 -46.36 39.49
CA GLY A 438 -23.61 -45.30 39.29
C GLY A 438 -25.06 -45.66 39.68
N SER A 439 -25.31 -46.76 40.40
CA SER A 439 -26.67 -47.13 40.81
C SER A 439 -27.17 -46.27 41.97
N ILE A 440 -28.26 -45.52 41.75
CA ILE A 440 -28.93 -44.65 42.73
C ILE A 440 -29.96 -45.47 43.52
N PHE A 441 -30.00 -45.30 44.83
CA PHE A 441 -30.89 -46.03 45.73
C PHE A 441 -31.48 -45.16 46.85
N THR A 442 -32.68 -45.51 47.33
CA THR A 442 -33.34 -44.83 48.45
C THR A 442 -32.58 -45.06 49.76
N SER A 443 -32.49 -44.04 50.61
CA SER A 443 -31.85 -44.08 51.93
C SER A 443 -32.72 -43.53 53.07
N LYS A 444 -33.85 -42.94 52.71
CA LYS A 444 -35.01 -42.64 53.55
C LYS A 444 -36.27 -43.23 52.87
N PRO A 445 -37.40 -43.37 53.58
CA PRO A 445 -38.70 -43.49 52.90
C PRO A 445 -38.94 -42.27 52.00
N LEU A 446 -39.83 -42.43 51.02
CA LEU A 446 -40.38 -41.37 50.19
C LEU A 446 -41.83 -41.09 50.60
N ASP A 447 -42.33 -39.92 50.21
CA ASP A 447 -43.65 -39.37 50.54
C ASP A 447 -43.92 -38.30 49.47
N ARG A 448 -44.90 -38.57 48.60
CA ARG A 448 -45.19 -37.78 47.39
C ARG A 448 -45.98 -36.53 47.72
N GLU A 449 -46.88 -36.60 48.70
CA GLU A 449 -47.69 -35.50 49.23
C GLU A 449 -46.80 -34.42 49.86
N THR A 450 -45.66 -34.83 50.42
CA THR A 450 -44.56 -33.95 50.80
C THR A 450 -43.75 -33.47 49.57
N LEU A 451 -43.25 -34.37 48.70
CA LEU A 451 -42.41 -33.99 47.55
C LEU A 451 -42.56 -34.92 46.32
N LEU A 452 -43.45 -34.55 45.38
CA LEU A 452 -43.64 -35.20 44.07
C LEU A 452 -42.36 -35.34 43.21
N TRP A 453 -41.40 -34.42 43.34
CA TRP A 453 -40.15 -34.40 42.55
C TRP A 453 -38.93 -34.11 43.43
N HIS A 454 -37.91 -34.97 43.34
CA HIS A 454 -36.58 -34.72 43.88
C HIS A 454 -35.58 -34.41 42.75
N ASN A 455 -34.97 -33.24 42.83
CA ASN A 455 -34.04 -32.72 41.82
C ASN A 455 -32.61 -32.78 42.36
N ILE A 456 -31.96 -33.94 42.23
CA ILE A 456 -30.59 -34.16 42.74
C ILE A 456 -29.56 -33.99 41.63
N THR A 457 -28.36 -33.53 41.98
CA THR A 457 -27.21 -33.51 41.08
C THR A 457 -26.27 -34.65 41.42
N VAL A 458 -25.89 -35.44 40.42
CA VAL A 458 -24.85 -36.46 40.56
C VAL A 458 -23.55 -35.92 39.96
N ILE A 459 -22.46 -36.16 40.69
CA ILE A 459 -21.08 -35.83 40.30
C ILE A 459 -20.42 -37.12 39.83
N ALA A 460 -19.87 -37.11 38.62
CA ALA A 460 -18.86 -38.08 38.19
C ALA A 460 -17.49 -37.41 38.30
N ALA A 461 -16.50 -38.11 38.82
CA ALA A 461 -15.12 -37.65 38.91
C ALA A 461 -14.18 -38.83 38.72
N GLU A 462 -12.95 -38.59 38.27
CA GLU A 462 -11.96 -39.66 38.24
C GLU A 462 -11.62 -40.21 39.63
N ILE A 463 -11.14 -41.46 39.66
CA ILE A 463 -10.49 -42.02 40.86
C ILE A 463 -9.12 -41.37 41.12
N ASN A 464 -8.37 -40.99 40.08
CA ASN A 464 -7.00 -40.48 40.18
C ASN A 464 -6.96 -38.95 40.38
N ASN A 465 -7.65 -38.20 39.52
CA ASN A 465 -7.68 -36.74 39.56
C ASN A 465 -9.06 -36.18 39.96
N PRO A 466 -9.45 -36.15 41.25
CA PRO A 466 -10.78 -35.73 41.70
C PRO A 466 -11.10 -34.23 41.51
N LYS A 467 -10.25 -33.48 40.81
CA LYS A 467 -10.58 -32.15 40.26
C LYS A 467 -11.39 -32.29 38.98
N GLN A 468 -11.01 -33.24 38.13
CA GLN A 468 -11.74 -33.60 36.92
C GLN A 468 -13.06 -34.22 37.32
N SER A 469 -14.11 -33.41 37.18
CA SER A 469 -15.44 -33.79 37.62
C SER A 469 -16.52 -33.06 36.85
N SER A 470 -17.52 -33.82 36.41
CA SER A 470 -18.71 -33.31 35.74
C SER A 470 -19.93 -33.45 36.66
N ARG A 471 -21.02 -32.77 36.30
CA ARG A 471 -22.30 -32.81 37.02
C ARG A 471 -23.43 -33.08 36.05
N VAL A 472 -24.37 -33.95 36.45
CA VAL A 472 -25.62 -34.18 35.73
C VAL A 472 -26.82 -34.01 36.67
N PRO A 473 -27.90 -33.32 36.25
CA PRO A 473 -29.16 -33.33 36.97
C PRO A 473 -29.88 -34.69 36.79
N VAL A 474 -30.39 -35.20 37.90
CA VAL A 474 -31.24 -36.41 37.96
C VAL A 474 -32.57 -36.00 38.60
N PHE A 475 -33.62 -36.08 37.80
CA PHE A 475 -35.00 -35.79 38.21
C PHE A 475 -35.66 -37.10 38.61
N ILE A 476 -35.93 -37.28 39.90
CA ILE A 476 -36.63 -38.44 40.45
C ILE A 476 -38.07 -38.03 40.70
N LYS A 477 -38.99 -38.56 39.90
CA LYS A 477 -40.43 -38.40 40.07
C LYS A 477 -40.94 -39.48 41.01
N VAL A 478 -41.63 -39.07 42.07
CA VAL A 478 -42.34 -39.99 42.95
C VAL A 478 -43.68 -40.33 42.31
N LEU A 479 -44.02 -41.62 42.29
CA LEU A 479 -45.26 -42.19 41.77
C LEU A 479 -46.17 -42.57 42.92
N ASP A 480 -47.42 -42.12 42.78
CA ASP A 480 -48.55 -42.30 43.67
C ASP A 480 -48.81 -43.78 44.05
N VAL A 481 -49.09 -44.00 45.34
CA VAL A 481 -49.59 -45.25 45.90
C VAL A 481 -50.63 -44.95 46.97
N ASN A 482 -51.85 -45.50 46.85
CA ASN A 482 -52.99 -45.20 47.73
C ASN A 482 -52.69 -45.54 49.22
N ASP A 483 -52.33 -44.53 49.99
CA ASP A 483 -51.67 -44.57 51.31
C ASP A 483 -52.41 -43.67 52.31
N ASN A 484 -52.97 -42.55 51.84
CA ASN A 484 -53.87 -41.72 52.61
C ASN A 484 -55.30 -42.28 52.61
N ALA A 485 -56.07 -41.93 53.63
CA ALA A 485 -57.48 -42.29 53.72
C ALA A 485 -58.35 -41.03 53.52
N PRO A 486 -59.49 -41.14 52.81
CA PRO A 486 -60.32 -39.98 52.49
C PRO A 486 -60.89 -39.32 53.74
N GLU A 487 -60.68 -38.02 53.88
CA GLU A 487 -61.13 -37.20 55.00
C GLU A 487 -62.28 -36.26 54.58
N PHE A 488 -63.07 -35.76 55.52
CA PHE A 488 -64.12 -34.79 55.21
C PHE A 488 -63.53 -33.50 54.64
N ALA A 489 -64.12 -32.99 53.55
CA ALA A 489 -63.73 -31.74 52.89
C ALA A 489 -63.80 -30.50 53.82
N MET A 490 -64.53 -30.60 54.93
CA MET A 490 -64.57 -29.64 56.04
C MET A 490 -65.21 -30.28 57.27
N PHE A 491 -64.95 -29.71 58.46
CA PHE A 491 -65.61 -30.14 59.69
C PHE A 491 -67.14 -29.92 59.64
N TYR A 492 -67.92 -31.00 59.66
CA TYR A 492 -69.38 -30.94 59.58
C TYR A 492 -70.05 -30.85 60.97
N GLU A 493 -70.54 -29.65 61.28
CA GLU A 493 -71.55 -29.40 62.31
C GLU A 493 -72.87 -28.93 61.68
N THR A 494 -73.97 -29.58 62.04
CA THR A 494 -75.31 -29.33 61.49
C THR A 494 -76.39 -29.45 62.58
N PHE A 495 -77.66 -29.25 62.22
CA PHE A 495 -78.78 -29.32 63.15
C PHE A 495 -79.98 -30.10 62.61
N VAL A 496 -80.76 -30.66 63.52
CA VAL A 496 -82.09 -31.22 63.26
C VAL A 496 -83.14 -30.48 64.09
N CYS A 497 -84.24 -30.12 63.44
CA CYS A 497 -85.36 -29.48 64.11
C CYS A 497 -86.17 -30.50 64.93
N GLU A 498 -86.66 -30.12 66.11
CA GLU A 498 -87.50 -30.99 66.96
C GLU A 498 -88.79 -31.47 66.24
N ASN A 499 -89.27 -30.68 65.27
CA ASN A 499 -90.41 -30.96 64.39
C ASN A 499 -90.00 -31.44 62.98
N ALA A 500 -88.76 -31.90 62.78
CA ALA A 500 -88.31 -32.45 61.50
C ALA A 500 -89.17 -33.66 61.09
N LYS A 501 -89.45 -33.76 59.78
CA LYS A 501 -90.14 -34.92 59.20
C LYS A 501 -89.17 -36.09 59.12
N ALA A 502 -89.67 -37.31 58.96
CA ALA A 502 -88.83 -38.41 58.47
C ALA A 502 -88.46 -38.16 57.00
N GLU A 503 -87.34 -38.75 56.55
CA GLU A 503 -86.81 -38.64 55.18
C GLU A 503 -86.51 -37.19 54.77
N GLN A 504 -86.24 -36.31 55.74
CA GLN A 504 -85.80 -34.94 55.51
C GLN A 504 -84.26 -34.89 55.47
N LEU A 505 -83.71 -34.43 54.34
CA LEU A 505 -82.28 -34.09 54.22
C LEU A 505 -81.95 -32.95 55.19
N ILE A 506 -80.91 -33.14 56.01
CA ILE A 506 -80.42 -32.13 56.96
C ILE A 506 -79.01 -31.61 56.62
N GLN A 507 -78.18 -32.43 55.98
CA GLN A 507 -76.82 -32.06 55.60
C GLN A 507 -76.36 -32.90 54.40
N THR A 508 -75.58 -32.29 53.50
CA THR A 508 -74.78 -33.02 52.51
C THR A 508 -73.32 -33.01 52.96
N LEU A 509 -72.68 -34.17 52.93
CA LEU A 509 -71.27 -34.40 53.19
C LEU A 509 -70.51 -34.54 51.87
N SER A 510 -69.23 -34.19 51.86
CA SER A 510 -68.28 -34.48 50.78
C SER A 510 -66.92 -34.79 51.39
N ALA A 511 -66.13 -35.63 50.72
CA ALA A 511 -64.78 -35.99 51.13
C ALA A 511 -63.73 -35.41 50.17
N VAL A 512 -62.48 -35.43 50.61
CA VAL A 512 -61.26 -35.15 49.83
C VAL A 512 -60.24 -36.23 50.16
N ASP A 513 -59.31 -36.44 49.23
CA ASP A 513 -58.12 -37.24 49.47
C ASP A 513 -56.85 -36.43 49.19
N LYS A 514 -55.69 -36.99 49.56
CA LYS A 514 -54.37 -36.37 49.32
C LYS A 514 -53.61 -36.99 48.15
N ASP A 515 -53.89 -38.26 47.88
CA ASP A 515 -53.33 -39.05 46.78
C ASP A 515 -53.86 -38.50 45.41
N ASP A 516 -53.42 -39.00 44.26
CA ASP A 516 -53.74 -38.49 42.90
C ASP A 516 -54.37 -39.57 42.01
N SER A 517 -55.68 -39.72 42.14
CA SER A 517 -56.43 -40.71 41.35
C SER A 517 -56.55 -40.27 39.88
N TYR A 518 -55.98 -41.05 38.96
CA TYR A 518 -55.93 -40.79 37.51
C TYR A 518 -57.31 -40.60 36.85
N SER A 519 -58.38 -41.14 37.43
CA SER A 519 -59.77 -40.97 36.98
C SER A 519 -60.55 -39.88 37.75
N GLY A 520 -59.91 -39.25 38.73
CA GLY A 520 -60.55 -38.58 39.85
C GLY A 520 -61.05 -39.60 40.89
N HIS A 521 -60.86 -39.28 42.17
CA HIS A 521 -61.25 -40.16 43.28
C HIS A 521 -62.73 -40.49 43.23
N GLN A 522 -63.09 -41.71 43.61
CA GLN A 522 -64.48 -42.11 43.81
C GLN A 522 -64.67 -42.57 45.26
N PHE A 523 -65.37 -41.77 46.05
CA PHE A 523 -65.64 -42.08 47.46
C PHE A 523 -66.94 -42.88 47.61
N SER A 524 -66.98 -43.69 48.67
CA SER A 524 -68.13 -44.46 49.11
C SER A 524 -68.42 -44.16 50.57
N PHE A 525 -69.69 -43.88 50.88
CA PHE A 525 -70.10 -43.38 52.20
C PHE A 525 -71.04 -44.37 52.90
N SER A 526 -70.70 -44.76 54.12
CA SER A 526 -71.54 -45.64 54.94
C SER A 526 -71.60 -45.19 56.40
N LEU A 527 -72.59 -45.69 57.16
CA LEU A 527 -72.61 -45.52 58.62
C LEU A 527 -71.77 -46.60 59.27
N ALA A 528 -70.98 -46.25 60.28
CA ALA A 528 -70.22 -47.24 61.04
C ALA A 528 -71.16 -48.32 61.62
N PRO A 529 -70.73 -49.60 61.72
CA PRO A 529 -71.63 -50.71 62.05
C PRO A 529 -72.46 -50.53 63.33
N GLU A 530 -71.90 -49.86 64.34
CA GLU A 530 -72.57 -49.52 65.60
C GLU A 530 -73.76 -48.55 65.41
N ALA A 531 -73.62 -47.59 64.48
CA ALA A 531 -74.63 -46.59 64.15
C ALA A 531 -75.62 -47.08 63.08
N ALA A 532 -75.21 -47.93 62.15
CA ALA A 532 -76.03 -48.40 61.02
C ALA A 532 -77.37 -49.03 61.46
N SER A 533 -77.38 -49.79 62.56
CA SER A 533 -78.61 -50.38 63.11
C SER A 533 -79.38 -49.39 64.00
N SER A 534 -78.66 -48.70 64.89
CA SER A 534 -79.19 -48.01 66.07
C SER A 534 -79.53 -46.51 65.88
N SER A 535 -78.99 -45.87 64.85
CA SER A 535 -79.02 -44.41 64.74
C SER A 535 -80.40 -43.84 64.36
N ASN A 536 -80.60 -42.57 64.74
CA ASN A 536 -81.80 -41.77 64.47
C ASN A 536 -81.76 -41.08 63.09
N PHE A 537 -80.79 -41.43 62.26
CA PHE A 537 -80.53 -40.85 60.94
C PHE A 537 -80.25 -41.99 59.95
N THR A 538 -80.30 -41.69 58.67
CA THR A 538 -79.92 -42.61 57.59
C THR A 538 -79.03 -41.85 56.63
N LEU A 539 -77.89 -42.44 56.29
CA LEU A 539 -76.98 -41.92 55.27
C LEU A 539 -77.38 -42.49 53.91
N GLN A 540 -77.45 -41.63 52.89
CA GLN A 540 -77.60 -42.02 51.51
C GLN A 540 -76.39 -41.51 50.72
N ASP A 541 -75.61 -42.44 50.18
CA ASP A 541 -74.57 -42.14 49.20
C ASP A 541 -75.24 -41.72 47.87
N ASN A 542 -74.87 -40.55 47.35
CA ASN A 542 -75.42 -40.00 46.10
C ASN A 542 -74.65 -40.46 44.85
N ARG A 543 -73.49 -41.12 45.03
CA ARG A 543 -72.55 -41.58 43.99
C ARG A 543 -71.92 -40.48 43.12
N ASP A 544 -71.87 -39.26 43.66
CA ASP A 544 -71.29 -38.06 43.05
C ASP A 544 -70.19 -37.46 43.96
N ASN A 545 -69.53 -38.31 44.75
CA ASN A 545 -68.63 -37.96 45.86
C ASN A 545 -69.29 -37.16 47.01
N THR A 546 -70.64 -37.14 47.07
CA THR A 546 -71.40 -36.61 48.21
C THR A 546 -72.31 -37.66 48.84
N ALA A 547 -72.68 -37.42 50.11
CA ALA A 547 -73.68 -38.21 50.81
C ALA A 547 -74.66 -37.33 51.59
N GLY A 548 -75.96 -37.61 51.47
CA GLY A 548 -77.01 -36.93 52.23
C GLY A 548 -77.27 -37.62 53.57
N ILE A 549 -77.30 -36.84 54.66
CA ILE A 549 -77.83 -37.28 55.96
C ILE A 549 -79.32 -36.97 55.99
N PHE A 550 -80.14 -38.00 56.19
CA PHE A 550 -81.59 -37.92 56.32
C PHE A 550 -82.07 -38.29 57.72
N THR A 551 -83.19 -37.73 58.14
CA THR A 551 -83.86 -38.02 59.42
C THR A 551 -84.64 -39.35 59.39
N ARG A 552 -84.38 -40.24 60.35
CA ARG A 552 -85.10 -41.52 60.49
C ARG A 552 -86.35 -41.41 61.37
N LYS A 553 -86.50 -40.33 62.15
CA LYS A 553 -87.62 -40.09 63.07
C LYS A 553 -88.42 -38.85 62.66
N THR A 554 -89.70 -38.85 63.03
CA THR A 554 -90.67 -37.75 62.81
C THR A 554 -90.77 -36.75 63.98
N ARG A 555 -89.91 -36.92 65.00
CA ARG A 555 -89.77 -36.03 66.15
C ARG A 555 -88.42 -36.27 66.83
N TYR A 556 -87.80 -35.18 67.25
CA TYR A 556 -86.60 -35.17 68.10
C TYR A 556 -86.89 -34.31 69.34
N ASN A 557 -86.26 -34.57 70.48
CA ASN A 557 -86.46 -33.81 71.72
C ASN A 557 -85.13 -33.39 72.31
N ARG A 558 -84.83 -32.08 72.32
CA ARG A 558 -83.53 -31.55 72.77
C ARG A 558 -83.27 -31.74 74.27
N HIS A 559 -84.30 -32.06 75.04
CA HIS A 559 -84.21 -32.30 76.49
C HIS A 559 -83.94 -33.78 76.82
N GLU A 560 -84.21 -34.70 75.89
CA GLU A 560 -83.78 -36.11 75.99
C GLU A 560 -82.36 -36.28 75.46
N MET A 561 -82.06 -35.65 74.30
CA MET A 561 -80.73 -35.67 73.69
C MET A 561 -80.53 -34.40 72.86
N SER A 562 -79.61 -33.53 73.30
CA SER A 562 -79.34 -32.23 72.68
C SER A 562 -78.38 -32.30 71.49
N THR A 563 -77.52 -33.32 71.42
CA THR A 563 -76.55 -33.54 70.36
C THR A 563 -76.44 -35.03 70.04
N TYR A 564 -76.37 -35.37 68.77
CA TYR A 564 -75.95 -36.68 68.27
C TYR A 564 -74.59 -36.58 67.60
N PHE A 565 -73.79 -37.63 67.77
CA PHE A 565 -72.56 -37.87 67.02
C PHE A 565 -72.85 -39.01 66.04
N LEU A 566 -72.67 -38.77 64.74
CA LEU A 566 -72.95 -39.75 63.69
C LEU A 566 -71.62 -40.18 63.05
N PRO A 567 -71.06 -41.35 63.42
CA PRO A 567 -69.85 -41.88 62.79
C PRO A 567 -70.17 -42.35 61.38
N VAL A 568 -69.57 -41.68 60.40
CA VAL A 568 -69.60 -41.98 58.98
C VAL A 568 -68.25 -42.61 58.61
N VAL A 569 -68.30 -43.76 57.95
CA VAL A 569 -67.13 -44.38 57.34
C VAL A 569 -67.05 -43.88 55.91
N ILE A 570 -65.88 -43.39 55.53
CA ILE A 570 -65.56 -42.97 54.17
C ILE A 570 -64.52 -43.95 53.65
N SER A 571 -64.74 -44.56 52.49
CA SER A 571 -63.78 -45.43 51.81
C SER A 571 -63.60 -44.99 50.37
N ASP A 572 -62.37 -45.06 49.87
CA ASP A 572 -62.08 -44.88 48.44
C ASP A 572 -62.58 -46.08 47.60
N ASN A 573 -62.18 -46.14 46.34
CA ASN A 573 -62.32 -47.33 45.48
C ASN A 573 -60.99 -47.69 44.77
N ASP A 574 -59.87 -47.15 45.26
CA ASP A 574 -58.54 -47.35 44.71
C ASP A 574 -57.85 -48.55 45.42
N TYR A 575 -56.57 -48.84 45.17
CA TYR A 575 -55.92 -50.05 45.73
C TYR A 575 -54.50 -49.79 46.26
N PRO A 576 -54.21 -50.13 47.53
CA PRO A 576 -55.08 -50.77 48.52
C PRO A 576 -56.20 -49.84 49.02
N ILE A 577 -57.41 -50.36 49.22
CA ILE A 577 -58.56 -49.57 49.68
C ILE A 577 -58.30 -49.07 51.10
N GLN A 578 -58.28 -47.75 51.28
CA GLN A 578 -58.19 -47.08 52.57
C GLN A 578 -59.58 -46.66 53.05
N SER A 579 -59.71 -46.44 54.36
CA SER A 579 -60.96 -45.94 54.94
C SER A 579 -60.75 -45.17 56.23
N SER A 580 -61.47 -44.07 56.37
CA SER A 580 -61.52 -43.25 57.58
C SER A 580 -62.84 -43.46 58.32
N THR A 581 -62.95 -42.95 59.55
CA THR A 581 -64.23 -42.87 60.26
C THR A 581 -64.31 -41.55 61.02
N GLU A 582 -65.17 -40.66 60.55
CA GLU A 582 -65.35 -39.32 61.10
C GLU A 582 -66.75 -39.10 61.66
N THR A 583 -66.86 -38.29 62.71
CA THR A 583 -68.11 -38.06 63.43
C THR A 583 -68.74 -36.73 63.07
N VAL A 584 -69.84 -36.77 62.32
CA VAL A 584 -70.67 -35.57 62.07
C VAL A 584 -71.42 -35.19 63.34
N THR A 585 -71.40 -33.91 63.68
CA THR A 585 -72.10 -33.39 64.87
C THR A 585 -73.47 -32.83 64.49
N ILE A 586 -74.53 -33.32 65.14
CA ILE A 586 -75.93 -32.96 64.82
C ILE A 586 -76.63 -32.47 66.08
N ARG A 587 -76.87 -31.16 66.20
CA ARG A 587 -77.59 -30.57 67.35
C ARG A 587 -79.10 -30.62 67.18
N VAL A 588 -79.85 -30.87 68.25
CA VAL A 588 -81.33 -30.90 68.26
C VAL A 588 -81.86 -29.55 68.73
N CYS A 589 -82.67 -28.90 67.90
CA CYS A 589 -82.97 -27.48 68.08
C CYS A 589 -84.44 -27.13 67.80
N ALA A 590 -84.92 -26.07 68.44
CA ALA A 590 -86.18 -25.44 68.07
C ALA A 590 -86.04 -24.70 66.74
N CYS A 591 -87.03 -24.85 65.86
CA CYS A 591 -87.12 -24.20 64.56
C CYS A 591 -88.51 -23.55 64.35
N ASP A 592 -88.59 -22.60 63.42
CA ASP A 592 -89.86 -21.97 63.04
C ASP A 592 -90.71 -22.85 62.08
N HIS A 593 -91.87 -22.32 61.68
CA HIS A 593 -92.80 -22.98 60.74
C HIS A 593 -92.26 -23.12 59.30
N ARG A 594 -91.06 -22.61 59.01
CA ARG A 594 -90.34 -22.72 57.74
C ARG A 594 -89.08 -23.57 57.85
N GLY A 595 -88.82 -24.17 59.02
CA GLY A 595 -87.62 -24.99 59.29
C GLY A 595 -86.37 -24.17 59.65
N LYS A 596 -86.49 -22.86 59.89
CA LYS A 596 -85.34 -22.02 60.26
C LYS A 596 -85.02 -22.15 61.75
N MET A 597 -83.74 -22.31 62.06
CA MET A 597 -83.14 -22.26 63.39
C MET A 597 -83.69 -21.11 64.28
N LEU A 598 -84.13 -21.44 65.49
CA LEU A 598 -84.49 -20.47 66.55
C LEU A 598 -83.57 -20.59 67.78
N SER A 599 -83.38 -21.80 68.33
CA SER A 599 -82.45 -22.04 69.45
C SER A 599 -82.09 -23.52 69.56
N CYS A 600 -80.80 -23.81 69.80
CA CYS A 600 -80.31 -25.15 70.11
C CYS A 600 -80.07 -25.39 71.61
N ASN A 601 -80.19 -24.36 72.45
CA ASN A 601 -79.91 -24.49 73.88
C ASN A 601 -81.15 -25.02 74.60
N ALA A 602 -80.98 -26.08 75.38
CA ALA A 602 -82.05 -26.61 76.24
C ALA A 602 -82.41 -25.64 77.38
N GLU A 603 -81.46 -24.82 77.81
CA GLU A 603 -81.62 -23.82 78.88
C GLU A 603 -81.90 -22.42 78.33
N ALA A 604 -82.81 -21.70 78.98
CA ALA A 604 -83.16 -20.33 78.63
C ALA A 604 -82.12 -19.35 79.19
N LEU A 605 -81.22 -18.85 78.33
CA LEU A 605 -80.21 -17.85 78.69
C LEU A 605 -80.83 -16.48 78.98
N ILE A 606 -81.23 -16.28 80.24
CA ILE A 606 -81.40 -14.95 80.83
C ILE A 606 -80.00 -14.35 80.99
N HIS A 607 -79.52 -13.64 79.97
CA HIS A 607 -78.30 -12.84 80.09
C HIS A 607 -78.62 -11.51 80.79
N PRO A 608 -78.12 -11.24 82.00
CA PRO A 608 -77.89 -9.86 82.41
C PRO A 608 -76.81 -9.26 81.50
N THR A 609 -76.99 -8.01 81.08
CA THR A 609 -76.06 -7.31 80.18
C THR A 609 -74.74 -7.00 80.88
N GLY A 610 -73.77 -7.91 80.81
CA GLY A 610 -72.38 -7.72 81.20
C GLY A 610 -71.47 -7.63 79.97
N LEU A 611 -70.46 -6.76 80.02
CA LEU A 611 -69.51 -6.61 78.91
C LEU A 611 -68.66 -7.89 78.77
N SER A 612 -68.71 -8.53 77.60
CA SER A 612 -67.99 -9.80 77.38
C SER A 612 -66.48 -9.64 77.59
N THR A 613 -65.86 -10.61 78.27
CA THR A 613 -64.40 -10.69 78.45
C THR A 613 -63.67 -10.73 77.11
N GLY A 614 -64.28 -11.30 76.06
CA GLY A 614 -63.76 -11.26 74.69
C GLY A 614 -63.66 -9.84 74.12
N ALA A 615 -64.53 -8.91 74.51
CA ALA A 615 -64.44 -7.52 74.07
C ALA A 615 -63.27 -6.79 74.74
N LEU A 616 -63.02 -7.05 76.03
CA LEU A 616 -61.84 -6.54 76.74
C LEU A 616 -60.53 -7.10 76.15
N ILE A 617 -60.49 -8.40 75.83
CA ILE A 617 -59.35 -9.04 75.18
C ILE A 617 -59.13 -8.44 73.78
N ALA A 618 -60.19 -8.26 72.98
CA ALA A 618 -60.09 -7.67 71.64
C ALA A 618 -59.57 -6.22 71.68
N ILE A 619 -60.07 -5.39 72.61
CA ILE A 619 -59.57 -4.02 72.80
C ILE A 619 -58.07 -4.04 73.17
N LEU A 620 -57.65 -4.93 74.06
CA LEU A 620 -56.25 -5.06 74.49
C LEU A 620 -55.34 -5.54 73.33
N LEU A 621 -55.81 -6.49 72.51
CA LEU A 621 -55.13 -6.95 71.30
C LEU A 621 -55.00 -5.83 70.26
N CYS A 622 -56.06 -5.04 70.02
CA CYS A 622 -56.00 -3.89 69.14
C CYS A 622 -54.97 -2.85 69.60
N ILE A 623 -54.87 -2.58 70.91
CA ILE A 623 -53.86 -1.66 71.47
C ILE A 623 -52.44 -2.20 71.25
N ILE A 624 -52.21 -3.50 71.43
CA ILE A 624 -50.91 -4.15 71.18
C ILE A 624 -50.53 -4.07 69.69
N ILE A 625 -51.47 -4.36 68.78
CA ILE A 625 -51.25 -4.27 67.32
C ILE A 625 -50.94 -2.83 66.89
N LEU A 626 -51.62 -1.83 67.49
CA LEU A 626 -51.37 -0.41 67.23
C LEU A 626 -49.97 0.02 67.72
N LEU A 627 -49.53 -0.47 68.88
CA LEU A 627 -48.15 -0.26 69.36
C LEU A 627 -47.10 -0.91 68.45
N VAL A 628 -47.30 -2.17 68.04
CA VAL A 628 -46.38 -2.88 67.13
C VAL A 628 -46.28 -2.19 65.78
N THR A 629 -47.40 -1.76 65.20
CA THR A 629 -47.41 -1.05 63.90
C THR A 629 -46.75 0.33 63.99
N VAL A 630 -46.89 1.07 65.10
CA VAL A 630 -46.15 2.33 65.33
C VAL A 630 -44.64 2.09 65.43
N VAL A 631 -44.20 1.03 66.12
CA VAL A 631 -42.78 0.64 66.18
C VAL A 631 -42.26 0.24 64.79
N LEU A 632 -43.04 -0.53 64.03
CA LEU A 632 -42.69 -0.93 62.66
C LEU A 632 -42.54 0.30 61.73
N PHE A 633 -43.45 1.27 61.84
CA PHE A 633 -43.42 2.50 61.05
C PHE A 633 -42.23 3.40 61.42
N ALA A 634 -41.84 3.43 62.69
CA ALA A 634 -40.63 4.11 63.16
C ALA A 634 -39.34 3.44 62.64
N ALA A 635 -39.31 2.11 62.57
CA ALA A 635 -38.20 1.34 61.99
C ALA A 635 -38.08 1.57 60.47
N LEU A 636 -39.19 1.47 59.74
CA LEU A 636 -39.24 1.68 58.28
C LEU A 636 -38.83 3.11 57.88
N ARG A 637 -39.18 4.13 58.69
CA ARG A 637 -38.69 5.51 58.50
C ARG A 637 -37.17 5.68 58.68
N ARG A 638 -36.46 4.72 59.30
CA ARG A 638 -34.98 4.75 59.40
C ARG A 638 -34.25 4.09 58.24
N GLN A 639 -34.91 3.26 57.42
CA GLN A 639 -34.24 2.55 56.31
C GLN A 639 -34.46 3.17 54.91
N ARG A 640 -35.48 4.01 54.70
CA ARG A 640 -35.69 4.70 53.40
C ARG A 640 -34.75 5.88 53.15
N LYS A 641 -33.45 5.60 52.97
CA LYS A 641 -32.46 6.46 52.27
C LYS A 641 -31.38 5.62 51.57
N LYS A 642 -31.76 4.94 50.48
CA LYS A 642 -30.93 4.60 49.30
C LYS A 642 -31.75 3.75 48.33
N GLU A 643 -32.06 4.31 47.16
CA GLU A 643 -32.51 3.58 45.96
C GLU A 643 -31.73 4.15 44.74
N PRO A 644 -31.59 3.40 43.61
CA PRO A 644 -30.42 3.59 42.73
C PRO A 644 -30.74 3.71 41.21
N LEU A 645 -29.66 3.79 40.43
CA LEU A 645 -29.53 3.42 39.00
C LEU A 645 -30.11 4.34 37.90
N ILE A 646 -29.59 4.03 36.70
CA ILE A 646 -29.94 4.47 35.33
C ILE A 646 -29.36 5.82 34.88
N ILE A 647 -28.48 5.74 33.87
CA ILE A 647 -27.99 6.82 33.02
C ILE A 647 -28.26 6.39 31.57
N SER A 648 -28.91 7.24 30.76
CA SER A 648 -29.05 7.02 29.32
C SER A 648 -29.31 8.32 28.54
N LYS A 649 -28.27 8.78 27.83
CA LYS A 649 -28.25 9.34 26.46
C LYS A 649 -29.16 10.52 26.01
N GLU A 650 -28.52 11.40 25.24
CA GLU A 650 -28.99 12.04 23.97
C GLU A 650 -29.89 13.30 23.97
N ASP A 651 -29.22 14.47 24.05
CA ASP A 651 -29.02 15.44 22.93
C ASP A 651 -30.21 16.27 22.36
N ILE A 652 -29.92 17.00 21.27
CA ILE A 652 -30.74 17.63 20.22
C ILE A 652 -31.14 19.14 20.37
N ARG A 653 -30.51 19.98 19.51
CA ARG A 653 -30.90 21.30 18.92
C ARG A 653 -30.34 22.63 19.46
N ASP A 654 -29.52 23.25 18.60
CA ASP A 654 -29.80 24.48 17.83
C ASP A 654 -30.52 25.67 18.51
N ASN A 655 -29.86 26.84 18.56
CA ASN A 655 -30.14 28.02 17.69
C ASN A 655 -29.58 29.32 18.29
N ILE A 656 -28.82 30.10 17.49
CA ILE A 656 -28.77 31.59 17.48
C ILE A 656 -28.01 32.02 16.21
N VAL A 657 -28.66 32.81 15.35
CA VAL A 657 -28.04 33.49 14.20
C VAL A 657 -28.77 34.83 13.99
N SER A 658 -28.04 35.93 14.10
CA SER A 658 -28.21 37.22 13.39
C SER A 658 -27.35 38.29 14.07
N TYR A 659 -26.88 39.37 13.44
CA TYR A 659 -26.47 39.77 12.08
C TYR A 659 -26.32 41.32 12.18
N ASN A 660 -25.75 41.97 11.15
CA ASN A 660 -25.51 43.43 11.00
C ASN A 660 -24.17 43.89 11.64
N ASP A 661 -23.40 44.83 11.06
CA ASP A 661 -23.71 45.88 10.06
C ASP A 661 -22.73 45.97 8.86
N GLU A 662 -23.12 46.79 7.87
CA GLU A 662 -22.37 47.59 6.86
C GLU A 662 -20.90 47.22 6.47
N GLY A 663 -20.44 47.18 5.21
CA GLY A 663 -20.79 47.97 4.00
C GLY A 663 -19.70 49.05 3.73
N GLY A 664 -19.22 49.38 2.52
CA GLY A 664 -19.45 48.91 1.14
C GLY A 664 -18.60 49.75 0.13
N GLY A 665 -18.60 49.41 -1.16
CA GLY A 665 -17.79 50.06 -2.24
C GLY A 665 -16.51 49.26 -2.57
N GLU A 666 -16.16 48.89 -3.80
CA GLU A 666 -16.26 49.47 -5.16
C GLU A 666 -15.32 50.65 -5.45
N GLU A 667 -14.31 50.41 -6.31
CA GLU A 667 -13.81 51.37 -7.30
C GLU A 667 -13.11 50.62 -8.47
N ASP A 668 -13.12 51.19 -9.67
CA ASP A 668 -12.80 50.52 -10.94
C ASP A 668 -11.31 50.52 -11.34
N THR A 669 -10.87 49.55 -12.16
CA THR A 669 -10.56 49.77 -13.60
C THR A 669 -10.00 48.52 -14.31
N GLN A 670 -10.01 48.55 -15.64
CA GLN A 670 -9.68 47.44 -16.55
C GLN A 670 -8.35 47.68 -17.28
N ALA A 671 -7.63 46.61 -17.65
CA ALA A 671 -7.21 46.34 -19.04
C ALA A 671 -6.32 45.08 -19.19
N PHE A 672 -6.44 44.43 -20.35
CA PHE A 672 -5.56 43.37 -20.88
C PHE A 672 -4.45 44.05 -21.77
N ASP A 673 -3.49 43.41 -22.45
CA ASP A 673 -3.52 42.12 -23.15
C ASP A 673 -2.09 41.61 -23.52
N ILE A 674 -1.88 40.30 -23.30
CA ILE A 674 -1.34 39.26 -24.21
C ILE A 674 0.07 39.33 -24.83
N GLY A 675 0.69 38.15 -24.99
CA GLY A 675 2.07 37.97 -25.48
C GLY A 675 2.57 36.51 -25.40
N THR A 676 1.69 35.53 -25.60
CA THR A 676 1.74 34.66 -26.80
C THR A 676 2.75 33.50 -26.71
N LEU A 677 2.26 32.35 -26.23
CA LEU A 677 2.81 31.02 -26.54
C LEU A 677 2.58 30.68 -28.03
N ARG A 678 3.50 29.92 -28.66
CA ARG A 678 3.07 28.96 -29.69
C ARG A 678 4.03 27.78 -29.94
N ASN A 679 3.40 26.64 -30.20
CA ASN A 679 3.91 25.28 -30.35
C ASN A 679 4.93 25.03 -31.50
N PRO A 680 5.64 23.88 -31.46
CA PRO A 680 6.29 23.26 -32.62
C PRO A 680 5.29 22.45 -33.48
N GLU A 681 5.72 22.01 -34.67
CA GLU A 681 5.33 20.72 -35.28
C GLU A 681 6.27 20.34 -36.45
N ALA A 682 6.08 19.17 -37.06
CA ALA A 682 7.10 18.48 -37.88
C ALA A 682 6.91 18.59 -39.41
N ILE A 683 8.01 18.28 -40.14
CA ILE A 683 8.14 17.47 -41.39
C ILE A 683 6.87 17.43 -42.29
N ASP A 684 6.92 17.86 -43.56
CA ASP A 684 7.58 17.07 -44.62
C ASP A 684 8.01 17.87 -45.89
N ASP A 685 8.71 17.17 -46.78
CA ASP A 685 9.43 17.63 -47.98
C ASP A 685 8.61 18.36 -49.07
N ASN A 686 9.21 19.41 -49.67
CA ASN A 686 9.67 19.32 -51.08
C ASN A 686 10.47 20.54 -51.60
N LYS A 687 11.50 20.22 -52.40
CA LYS A 687 12.11 20.99 -53.52
C LYS A 687 13.07 22.16 -53.23
N LEU A 688 14.33 21.81 -53.50
CA LEU A 688 15.33 22.56 -54.27
C LEU A 688 16.04 23.74 -53.60
N ARG A 689 17.33 23.50 -53.33
CA ARG A 689 18.38 24.53 -53.36
C ARG A 689 18.19 25.43 -54.58
N ARG A 690 18.43 26.72 -54.41
CA ARG A 690 18.91 27.59 -55.50
C ARG A 690 20.40 27.73 -55.35
N ASP A 691 21.12 27.34 -56.39
CA ASP A 691 22.57 27.39 -56.41
C ASP A 691 23.09 28.83 -56.48
N ILE A 692 24.34 28.96 -56.03
CA ILE A 692 25.42 29.75 -56.63
C ILE A 692 25.00 30.52 -57.90
N VAL A 693 25.20 31.84 -57.91
CA VAL A 693 25.25 32.63 -59.14
C VAL A 693 26.68 32.57 -59.69
N PRO A 694 26.92 31.94 -60.87
CA PRO A 694 28.23 31.96 -61.49
C PRO A 694 28.42 33.25 -62.28
N GLU A 695 29.36 34.11 -61.88
CA GLU A 695 29.69 35.35 -62.62
C GLU A 695 30.63 35.06 -63.82
N THR A 696 30.17 34.23 -64.75
CA THR A 696 30.89 33.90 -65.99
C THR A 696 30.63 34.92 -67.08
N LEU A 697 31.24 36.11 -66.98
CA LEU A 697 31.08 37.20 -67.97
C LEU A 697 32.39 37.82 -68.51
N PHE A 698 33.42 37.00 -68.74
CA PHE A 698 34.50 37.35 -69.67
C PHE A 698 34.80 36.26 -70.69
N MET A 699 34.73 36.61 -71.99
CA MET A 699 35.34 35.81 -73.04
C MET A 699 36.87 35.88 -72.92
N PRO A 700 37.61 34.78 -73.14
CA PRO A 700 39.06 34.83 -73.27
C PRO A 700 39.44 35.60 -74.55
N ARG A 701 39.79 36.88 -74.39
CA ARG A 701 40.32 37.71 -75.47
C ARG A 701 41.67 37.15 -75.89
N ARG A 702 41.73 36.47 -77.05
CA ARG A 702 43.00 36.08 -77.69
C ARG A 702 43.83 37.34 -78.01
N THR A 703 44.75 37.69 -77.13
CA THR A 703 45.86 38.59 -77.44
C THR A 703 46.90 37.85 -78.27
N ALA A 704 47.69 38.59 -79.06
CA ALA A 704 48.66 38.01 -79.97
C ALA A 704 49.84 37.38 -79.22
N ALA A 705 50.50 36.40 -79.85
CA ALA A 705 51.71 35.80 -79.31
C ALA A 705 52.79 36.87 -79.04
N ALA A 706 53.25 36.96 -77.79
CA ALA A 706 54.47 37.67 -77.46
C ALA A 706 55.68 36.93 -78.06
N ARG A 707 56.79 37.66 -78.28
CA ARG A 707 58.07 37.07 -78.69
C ARG A 707 58.76 36.41 -77.50
N ASP A 708 59.69 35.50 -77.80
CA ASP A 708 60.57 34.88 -76.81
C ASP A 708 61.27 35.93 -75.95
N ASN A 709 60.92 35.97 -74.66
CA ASN A 709 61.64 36.69 -73.62
C ASN A 709 62.16 35.65 -72.62
N THR A 710 63.48 35.64 -72.38
CA THR A 710 64.18 34.56 -71.67
C THR A 710 64.48 34.86 -70.20
N ASP A 711 63.83 35.87 -69.59
CA ASP A 711 63.98 36.22 -68.17
C ASP A 711 62.60 36.34 -67.48
N VAL A 712 62.46 35.61 -66.36
CA VAL A 712 61.30 35.66 -65.44
C VAL A 712 61.05 37.09 -64.94
N ARG A 713 62.12 37.87 -64.73
CA ARG A 713 62.03 39.23 -64.21
C ARG A 713 61.32 40.18 -65.17
N ASP A 714 61.59 40.06 -66.46
CA ASP A 714 60.93 40.86 -67.49
C ASP A 714 59.51 40.38 -67.77
N PHE A 715 59.23 39.08 -67.66
CA PHE A 715 57.85 38.56 -67.65
C PHE A 715 57.03 39.17 -66.50
N ILE A 716 57.54 39.15 -65.26
CA ILE A 716 56.87 39.75 -64.10
C ILE A 716 56.69 41.26 -64.28
N ASN A 717 57.74 41.99 -64.68
CA ASN A 717 57.68 43.43 -64.91
C ASN A 717 56.66 43.81 -66.00
N GLN A 718 56.60 43.04 -67.10
CA GLN A 718 55.64 43.27 -68.16
C GLN A 718 54.21 42.97 -67.71
N ARG A 719 53.96 41.88 -66.97
CA ARG A 719 52.62 41.55 -66.46
C ARG A 719 52.11 42.54 -65.42
N LEU A 720 52.96 43.01 -64.51
CA LEU A 720 52.64 44.12 -63.61
C LEU A 720 52.21 45.37 -64.40
N LYS A 721 52.99 45.76 -65.41
CA LYS A 721 52.71 46.94 -66.24
C LYS A 721 51.44 46.80 -67.09
N GLU A 722 51.15 45.61 -67.60
CA GLU A 722 49.89 45.31 -68.31
C GLU A 722 48.68 45.44 -67.37
N ASN A 723 48.78 44.92 -66.13
CA ASN A 723 47.69 44.97 -65.16
C ASN A 723 47.49 46.39 -64.54
N ASP A 724 48.57 47.09 -64.21
CA ASP A 724 48.55 48.48 -63.71
C ASP A 724 47.99 49.49 -64.74
N THR A 725 47.88 49.10 -66.01
CA THR A 725 47.34 49.96 -67.09
C THR A 725 46.02 49.48 -67.67
N ASP A 726 45.38 48.44 -67.11
CA ASP A 726 44.05 48.00 -67.53
C ASP A 726 42.94 48.90 -66.95
N PRO A 727 42.18 49.65 -67.77
CA PRO A 727 41.09 50.51 -67.31
C PRO A 727 39.80 49.74 -66.97
N THR A 728 39.78 48.40 -67.10
CA THR A 728 38.62 47.53 -66.87
C THR A 728 38.72 46.65 -65.62
N ALA A 729 39.84 46.71 -64.88
CA ALA A 729 40.04 45.94 -63.66
C ALA A 729 39.06 46.36 -62.53
N PRO A 730 38.55 45.40 -61.72
CA PRO A 730 37.64 45.67 -60.62
C PRO A 730 38.29 46.49 -59.48
N PRO A 731 37.49 47.08 -58.55
CA PRO A 731 37.99 48.02 -57.57
C PRO A 731 38.75 47.40 -56.38
N TYR A 732 38.96 46.09 -56.36
CA TYR A 732 39.69 45.34 -55.32
C TYR A 732 40.86 44.58 -55.96
N ASP A 733 42.00 44.52 -55.27
CA ASP A 733 43.17 43.79 -55.76
C ASP A 733 43.02 42.29 -55.42
N SER A 734 42.86 41.45 -56.44
CA SER A 734 42.94 39.98 -56.32
C SER A 734 44.37 39.50 -56.50
N LEU A 735 44.73 38.37 -55.87
CA LEU A 735 46.01 37.70 -56.11
C LEU A 735 46.09 37.21 -57.56
N ALA A 736 46.84 37.92 -58.40
CA ALA A 736 47.08 37.57 -59.79
C ALA A 736 48.17 36.49 -59.90
N THR A 737 47.77 35.22 -60.02
CA THR A 737 48.69 34.09 -60.14
C THR A 737 49.35 34.06 -61.52
N TYR A 738 50.58 34.57 -61.62
CA TYR A 738 51.37 34.55 -62.85
C TYR A 738 52.12 33.22 -63.03
N ALA A 739 51.51 32.26 -63.70
CA ALA A 739 52.21 31.04 -64.12
C ALA A 739 53.29 31.38 -65.18
N TYR A 740 54.55 31.12 -64.84
CA TYR A 740 55.66 31.08 -65.80
C TYR A 740 56.09 29.62 -65.98
N GLU A 741 55.52 28.96 -66.97
CA GLU A 741 56.02 27.67 -67.45
C GLU A 741 57.29 27.93 -68.28
N GLY A 742 58.45 27.72 -67.65
CA GLY A 742 59.72 27.71 -68.37
C GLY A 742 59.80 26.52 -69.34
N ASN A 743 60.70 26.59 -70.33
CA ASN A 743 60.87 25.53 -71.33
C ASN A 743 61.19 24.17 -70.68
N GLY A 744 60.19 23.27 -70.70
CA GLY A 744 60.23 21.83 -70.45
C GLY A 744 61.40 21.27 -69.62
N SER A 745 61.17 21.06 -68.32
CA SER A 745 62.02 20.17 -67.52
C SER A 745 61.83 18.71 -67.94
N VAL A 746 62.91 17.92 -67.97
CA VAL A 746 62.89 16.51 -68.40
C VAL A 746 62.52 15.57 -67.24
N ALA A 747 61.46 15.94 -66.50
CA ALA A 747 60.92 15.17 -65.38
C ALA A 747 59.44 14.86 -65.66
N GLU A 748 59.12 13.57 -65.85
CA GLU A 748 57.74 13.13 -66.08
C GLU A 748 56.89 13.36 -64.82
N SER A 749 55.66 13.82 -65.01
CA SER A 749 54.78 14.21 -63.90
C SER A 749 54.15 12.98 -63.24
N LEU A 750 54.57 12.68 -62.00
CA LEU A 750 53.98 11.62 -61.17
C LEU A 750 52.56 12.00 -60.70
N SER A 751 51.56 11.75 -61.55
CA SER A 751 50.13 11.94 -61.26
C SER A 751 49.26 10.90 -61.97
N SER A 752 49.40 9.62 -61.58
CA SER A 752 48.46 8.55 -61.97
C SER A 752 48.30 7.53 -60.83
N LEU A 753 47.08 7.40 -60.31
CA LEU A 753 46.69 6.39 -59.34
C LEU A 753 46.58 5.01 -60.00
N GLU A 754 47.69 4.31 -60.21
CA GLU A 754 47.76 2.85 -60.38
C GLU A 754 49.22 2.34 -60.41
N SER A 755 49.68 1.74 -59.32
CA SER A 755 50.91 0.92 -59.29
C SER A 755 50.82 -0.14 -58.19
N VAL A 756 50.97 -1.41 -58.57
CA VAL A 756 50.85 -2.57 -57.66
C VAL A 756 52.12 -2.71 -56.81
N THR A 757 51.95 -3.23 -55.59
CA THR A 757 53.03 -3.54 -54.65
C THR A 757 54.03 -4.57 -55.21
N THR A 758 55.32 -4.24 -55.15
CA THR A 758 56.42 -5.21 -55.20
C THR A 758 57.45 -4.84 -54.16
N ASP A 759 57.74 -5.76 -53.23
CA ASP A 759 58.83 -5.58 -52.26
C ASP A 759 60.18 -5.46 -52.98
N GLY A 760 61.03 -4.58 -52.45
CA GLY A 760 62.40 -4.35 -52.90
C GLY A 760 63.12 -3.51 -51.85
N ASP A 761 64.32 -3.93 -51.47
CA ASP A 761 65.01 -3.46 -50.26
C ASP A 761 65.32 -1.95 -50.31
N GLN A 762 65.09 -1.27 -49.18
CA GLN A 762 65.39 0.16 -49.03
C GLN A 762 66.84 0.34 -48.58
N ASP A 763 67.69 0.77 -49.51
CA ASP A 763 69.07 1.17 -49.24
C ASP A 763 69.10 2.56 -48.57
N TYR A 764 69.82 2.67 -47.45
CA TYR A 764 69.89 3.86 -46.59
C TYR A 764 71.25 4.57 -46.61
N ASP A 765 72.24 4.09 -47.38
CA ASP A 765 73.62 4.64 -47.37
C ASP A 765 73.69 6.15 -47.70
N TYR A 766 72.74 6.66 -48.49
CA TYR A 766 72.63 8.07 -48.87
C TYR A 766 72.43 9.03 -47.68
N LEU A 767 71.99 8.54 -46.52
CA LEU A 767 71.84 9.35 -45.30
C LEU A 767 73.20 9.81 -44.73
N SER A 768 74.31 9.19 -45.14
CA SER A 768 75.66 9.56 -44.74
C SER A 768 76.13 10.90 -45.35
N ASP A 769 75.70 11.22 -46.57
CA ASP A 769 76.07 12.44 -47.31
C ASP A 769 75.37 13.71 -46.78
N TRP A 770 74.28 13.57 -46.02
CA TRP A 770 73.45 14.69 -45.56
C TRP A 770 74.08 15.49 -44.40
N GLY A 771 75.29 15.10 -43.98
CA GLY A 771 76.14 15.83 -43.04
C GLY A 771 76.15 15.25 -41.62
N PRO A 772 77.07 15.73 -40.77
CA PRO A 772 77.49 15.02 -39.55
C PRO A 772 76.41 14.83 -38.47
N ARG A 773 75.24 15.48 -38.60
CA ARG A 773 74.09 15.27 -37.70
C ARG A 773 73.26 14.03 -38.06
N PHE A 774 73.31 13.56 -39.30
CA PHE A 774 72.54 12.41 -39.79
C PHE A 774 73.31 11.09 -39.70
N LYS A 775 74.62 11.13 -39.40
CA LYS A 775 75.44 9.92 -39.24
C LYS A 775 74.85 8.93 -38.22
N LYS A 776 74.28 9.42 -37.11
CA LYS A 776 73.64 8.58 -36.08
C LYS A 776 72.31 7.94 -36.52
N LEU A 777 71.75 8.35 -37.66
CA LEU A 777 70.62 7.68 -38.33
C LEU A 777 71.13 6.64 -39.32
N ALA A 778 72.17 6.95 -40.11
CA ALA A 778 72.84 5.97 -40.96
C ALA A 778 73.36 4.76 -40.14
N ASP A 779 74.03 5.02 -39.01
CA ASP A 779 74.50 4.00 -38.06
C ASP A 779 73.36 3.17 -37.40
N MET A 780 72.09 3.57 -37.57
CA MET A 780 70.91 2.92 -36.96
C MET A 780 70.04 2.14 -37.95
N TYR A 781 70.14 2.43 -39.26
CA TYR A 781 69.39 1.76 -40.32
C TYR A 781 70.27 0.99 -41.32
N GLY A 782 71.59 1.22 -41.34
CA GLY A 782 72.55 0.59 -42.27
C GLY A 782 73.07 -0.80 -41.87
N THR A 783 72.41 -1.52 -40.95
CA THR A 783 72.85 -2.85 -40.49
C THR A 783 71.98 -3.97 -41.05
N MET A 784 72.46 -4.65 -42.10
CA MET A 784 71.99 -5.98 -42.48
C MET A 784 72.98 -7.07 -42.05
N ASP A 785 72.45 -8.26 -41.78
CA ASP A 785 73.14 -9.32 -41.06
C ASP A 785 74.41 -9.85 -41.74
N SER A 786 75.49 -9.95 -40.97
CA SER A 786 76.68 -10.73 -41.31
C SER A 786 76.89 -11.87 -40.32
N ASP A 787 75.97 -12.84 -40.29
CA ASP A 787 76.17 -14.09 -39.56
C ASP A 787 75.84 -15.30 -40.45
N LYS A 788 76.86 -16.15 -40.68
CA LYS A 788 76.71 -17.41 -41.40
C LYS A 788 77.81 -18.41 -41.04
N ASP A 789 77.38 -19.50 -40.40
CA ASP A 789 78.06 -20.80 -40.27
C ASP A 789 79.50 -20.81 -39.69
N SER A 790 79.65 -20.87 -38.35
CA SER A 790 80.77 -21.55 -37.63
C SER A 790 80.47 -21.77 -36.14
#